data_AF-A0A6J8C6T4-F1
#
_entry.id   AF-A0A6J8C6T4-F1
#
_cell.length_a   1.000
_cell.length_b   1.000
_cell.length_c   1.000
_cell.angle_alpha   90.00
_cell.angle_beta   90.00
_cell.angle_gamma   90.00
#
_symmetry.space_group_name_H-M   'P 1'
#
loop_
_entity.id
_entity.type
_entity.pdbx_description
1 polymer ?
#
loop_
_entity_poly.entity_id
_entity_poly.type
_entity_poly.pdbx_seq_one_letter_code
_entity_poly.pdbx_strand_id
1 'polypeptide(L)'
;MSRCDEECWALIYKIATGGNGSAYELFMSEKPLNVNDKEAMLLQTSENPLKKHFKSDIVNRWSTAGIDQVFNIIRVSLYVSGMEKAFLLFNAIESTKTNWFKKNRLIDSSYIDLNDDKDVYYFSMEGIHGTADNYGNGLYSRRFYIRKEYNGFCSTSDDLDHDDGWLLVGDEKGNCHYERRINETPFILFSNPPKISDGIVSFNATCLSPFAMKCVQTSTTMGNEDLQNQLDLINMDIRIPRKLTQRKKPMMMDNYRGIAITPVVSKLFECAILPSLTQNFKQSTLQFGFTKGMSMLMAGLIISEARAEVKHRTIEPLYLITVDSQKAFDVVDHIIMLDELHEHTQNHSMWTIVKNLYNGLVSKVKWKGNIGNSFEIHQGVRQGGILSPFLYKAQHVGCPTCADDVAFISNCEQELQCMLSVTNHHANQSRVTINPSKTKAVILNKPKSINRSDLQWTLGKNYIYPSEDTTHLGLIRAEIKENDVNIEARISITRRTLYSLMNTGLHGTNGLNPQTSYKIYQSYVIPRLLYGMEILPLNQKQMDIFSRFHKKNLRNFQSMPTRTATGAVYLILGALTIEAEIHKRQLSFLYNIVSCDNSTILDLIDRTLLKIGSVHPVWTSLSSTISDVKKGAVKIRLLTGTYLFESNKHKFSGGKESSLCRLCGTSNEDITHFLLLCPALHQQRKALFSNLKALVISIIGTSGWTVRFKNQVDIVKLIIDSTFMLPDINSRTDLDKIQKMSTDMCYRLHTERTCILQKS
;
A
#
# COMPACT_ATOMS: atom_id res chain seq x y z
N MET A 1 27.92 -23.00 23.04
CA MET A 1 27.35 -21.66 23.29
C MET A 1 27.91 -20.68 22.27
N SER A 2 27.17 -20.45 21.18
CA SER A 2 27.30 -19.26 20.31
C SER A 2 26.19 -19.23 19.25
N ARG A 3 24.99 -18.76 19.63
CA ARG A 3 24.05 -17.93 18.84
C ARG A 3 22.69 -17.89 19.55
N CYS A 4 22.16 -16.68 19.71
CA CYS A 4 20.96 -16.32 20.47
C CYS A 4 19.63 -16.82 19.87
N ASP A 5 19.48 -18.10 19.55
CA ASP A 5 18.20 -18.71 19.13
C ASP A 5 17.70 -19.81 20.11
N GLU A 6 18.43 -20.06 21.21
CA GLU A 6 18.22 -21.24 22.09
C GLU A 6 17.27 -21.02 23.29
N GLU A 7 16.69 -19.83 23.51
CA GLU A 7 15.78 -19.59 24.65
C GLU A 7 14.33 -20.06 24.44
N CYS A 8 14.01 -20.81 23.39
CA CYS A 8 12.63 -21.30 23.14
C CYS A 8 12.49 -22.81 22.89
N TRP A 9 13.57 -23.59 22.82
CA TRP A 9 13.50 -25.03 22.54
C TRP A 9 14.42 -25.84 23.44
N ALA A 10 13.85 -26.84 24.12
CA ALA A 10 14.61 -27.82 24.89
C ALA A 10 14.90 -29.07 24.04
N LEU A 11 16.17 -29.43 23.88
CA LEU A 11 16.54 -30.71 23.25
C LEU A 11 16.14 -31.85 24.18
N ILE A 12 15.20 -32.70 23.75
CA ILE A 12 14.75 -33.86 24.52
C ILE A 12 15.18 -35.20 23.92
N TYR A 13 15.50 -35.22 22.62
CA TYR A 13 15.86 -36.44 21.89
C TYR A 13 16.74 -36.13 20.68
N LYS A 14 17.77 -36.96 20.43
CA LYS A 14 18.66 -36.88 19.28
C LYS A 14 19.11 -38.27 18.86
N ILE A 15 19.02 -38.55 17.57
CA ILE A 15 19.65 -39.69 16.89
C ILE A 15 20.69 -39.16 15.91
N ALA A 16 21.79 -39.89 15.77
CA ALA A 16 22.90 -39.54 14.88
C ALA A 16 23.25 -40.76 14.02
N THR A 17 23.54 -40.54 12.75
CA THR A 17 23.96 -41.62 11.85
C THR A 17 25.17 -42.37 12.42
N GLY A 18 25.10 -43.70 12.46
CA GLY A 18 26.17 -44.56 13.00
C GLY A 18 26.29 -44.60 14.52
N GLY A 19 25.30 -44.09 15.26
CA GLY A 19 25.23 -44.24 16.71
C GLY A 19 24.80 -45.64 17.17
N ASN A 20 24.97 -45.94 18.46
CA ASN A 20 24.67 -47.26 18.99
C ASN A 20 23.19 -47.37 19.44
N GLY A 21 22.47 -48.35 18.90
CA GLY A 21 21.09 -48.69 19.25
C GLY A 21 20.02 -48.22 18.25
N SER A 22 18.80 -48.74 18.40
CA SER A 22 17.65 -48.37 17.55
C SER A 22 17.10 -46.99 17.93
N ALA A 23 16.73 -46.22 16.91
CA ALA A 23 16.07 -44.92 17.07
C ALA A 23 14.68 -45.03 17.70
N TYR A 24 13.95 -46.12 17.51
CA TYR A 24 12.63 -46.29 18.10
C TYR A 24 12.70 -46.89 19.50
N GLU A 25 13.51 -47.94 19.70
CA GLU A 25 13.66 -48.58 21.00
C GLU A 25 14.27 -47.63 22.03
N LEU A 26 15.25 -46.82 21.62
CA LEU A 26 15.80 -45.79 22.50
C LEU A 26 14.73 -44.78 22.90
N PHE A 27 13.89 -44.32 21.97
CA PHE A 27 12.81 -43.39 22.30
C PHE A 27 11.83 -44.02 23.29
N MET A 28 11.47 -45.29 23.08
CA MET A 28 10.50 -46.02 23.89
C MET A 28 11.02 -46.48 25.25
N SER A 29 12.33 -46.66 25.41
CA SER A 29 12.95 -47.12 26.67
C SER A 29 12.55 -46.30 27.90
N GLU A 30 12.67 -46.85 29.10
CA GLU A 30 12.37 -46.12 30.35
C GLU A 30 13.57 -45.38 30.92
N LYS A 31 14.77 -45.60 30.37
CA LYS A 31 16.01 -44.97 30.82
C LYS A 31 16.37 -43.78 29.94
N PRO A 32 16.85 -42.66 30.50
CA PRO A 32 17.45 -41.61 29.70
C PRO A 32 18.84 -42.06 29.19
N LEU A 33 19.38 -41.35 28.21
CA LEU A 33 20.69 -41.65 27.63
C LEU A 33 21.51 -40.38 27.47
N ASN A 34 22.75 -40.39 27.95
CA ASN A 34 23.73 -39.32 27.79
C ASN A 34 23.31 -37.94 28.36
N VAL A 35 22.46 -37.90 29.40
CA VAL A 35 21.96 -36.64 30.02
C VAL A 35 23.08 -35.76 30.58
N ASN A 36 24.15 -36.37 31.07
CA ASN A 36 25.31 -35.66 31.63
C ASN A 36 26.44 -35.44 30.61
N ASP A 37 26.27 -35.92 29.37
CA ASP A 37 27.27 -35.78 28.31
C ASP A 37 26.91 -34.60 27.40
N LYS A 38 27.54 -33.45 27.63
CA LYS A 38 27.32 -32.23 26.83
C LYS A 38 27.67 -32.43 25.37
N GLU A 39 28.62 -33.32 25.02
CA GLU A 39 28.96 -33.58 23.63
C GLU A 39 27.84 -34.36 22.92
N ALA A 40 27.14 -35.26 23.61
CA ALA A 40 26.02 -35.98 23.02
C ALA A 40 24.88 -35.04 22.59
N MET A 41 24.74 -33.88 23.22
CA MET A 41 23.76 -32.84 22.87
C MET A 41 24.19 -31.95 21.68
N LEU A 42 25.48 -31.89 21.36
CA LEU A 42 25.99 -31.05 20.27
C LEU A 42 25.74 -31.68 18.90
N LEU A 43 25.46 -30.85 17.90
CA LEU A 43 25.28 -31.31 16.50
C LEU A 43 26.62 -31.60 15.80
N GLN A 44 27.72 -30.96 16.22
CA GLN A 44 29.08 -31.18 15.71
C GLN A 44 30.15 -30.69 16.71
N THR A 45 31.37 -31.23 16.64
CA THR A 45 32.60 -30.61 17.17
C THR A 45 33.48 -30.12 16.02
N SER A 46 34.56 -29.38 16.32
CA SER A 46 35.46 -28.82 15.31
C SER A 46 36.17 -29.87 14.44
N GLU A 47 36.18 -31.15 14.81
CA GLU A 47 37.02 -32.17 14.15
C GLU A 47 36.37 -33.53 13.85
N ASN A 48 35.10 -33.81 14.22
CA ASN A 48 34.41 -35.04 13.76
C ASN A 48 32.87 -34.99 13.98
N PRO A 49 32.06 -35.71 13.18
CA PRO A 49 30.64 -35.88 13.47
C PRO A 49 30.47 -36.72 14.76
N LEU A 50 29.76 -36.16 15.74
CA LEU A 50 29.44 -36.82 17.00
C LEU A 50 28.33 -37.85 16.79
N LYS A 51 28.70 -39.14 16.72
CA LYS A 51 27.77 -40.28 16.51
C LYS A 51 27.02 -40.70 17.79
N LYS A 52 26.90 -39.83 18.79
CA LYS A 52 26.21 -40.14 20.06
C LYS A 52 24.73 -39.78 19.97
N HIS A 53 23.88 -40.70 20.38
CA HIS A 53 22.46 -40.44 20.64
C HIS A 53 22.28 -39.70 21.97
N PHE A 54 21.16 -39.02 22.15
CA PHE A 54 20.80 -38.36 23.40
C PHE A 54 19.30 -38.52 23.66
N LYS A 55 18.94 -38.77 24.92
CA LYS A 55 17.55 -38.82 25.37
C LYS A 55 17.41 -38.29 26.78
N SER A 56 16.56 -37.29 26.94
CA SER A 56 16.21 -36.68 28.23
C SER A 56 15.13 -37.47 28.98
N ASP A 57 15.13 -37.37 30.31
CA ASP A 57 14.06 -37.87 31.19
C ASP A 57 12.69 -37.26 30.90
N ILE A 58 12.65 -36.11 30.23
CA ILE A 58 11.40 -35.48 29.79
C ILE A 58 10.59 -36.44 28.90
N VAL A 59 11.27 -37.23 28.05
CA VAL A 59 10.60 -38.17 27.14
C VAL A 59 9.85 -39.27 27.89
N ASN A 60 10.31 -39.66 29.09
CA ASN A 60 9.70 -40.72 29.88
C ASN A 60 8.54 -40.22 30.74
N ARG A 61 8.49 -38.92 31.03
CA ARG A 61 7.42 -38.29 31.83
C ARG A 61 6.24 -37.83 31.00
N TRP A 62 6.18 -38.19 29.72
CA TRP A 62 5.21 -37.73 28.73
C TRP A 62 3.74 -37.86 29.18
N SER A 63 3.40 -38.91 29.95
CA SER A 63 2.03 -39.22 30.39
C SER A 63 1.77 -38.97 31.88
N THR A 64 2.76 -38.49 32.65
CA THR A 64 2.56 -38.10 34.05
C THR A 64 2.08 -36.65 34.10
N ALA A 65 0.86 -36.47 34.64
CA ALA A 65 0.14 -35.21 34.82
C ALA A 65 1.09 -34.03 35.11
N GLY A 66 1.30 -33.19 34.10
CA GLY A 66 2.20 -32.04 34.15
C GLY A 66 2.76 -31.63 32.79
N ILE A 67 2.93 -32.55 31.82
CA ILE A 67 3.42 -32.21 30.48
C ILE A 67 2.32 -31.67 29.54
N ASP A 68 1.06 -31.98 29.80
CA ASP A 68 -0.10 -31.39 29.09
C ASP A 68 -0.14 -29.85 29.21
N GLN A 69 0.69 -29.26 30.09
CA GLN A 69 0.85 -27.82 30.29
C GLN A 69 2.23 -27.26 29.91
N VAL A 70 3.20 -28.08 29.44
CA VAL A 70 4.61 -27.67 29.27
C VAL A 70 5.07 -27.57 27.81
N PHE A 71 4.59 -28.43 26.90
CA PHE A 71 4.97 -28.36 25.48
C PHE A 71 3.73 -28.22 24.59
N ASN A 72 3.61 -27.08 23.90
CA ASN A 72 2.54 -26.86 22.92
C ASN A 72 2.92 -27.38 21.54
N ILE A 73 4.22 -27.43 21.22
CA ILE A 73 4.75 -27.77 19.90
C ILE A 73 5.96 -28.67 20.06
N ILE A 74 6.07 -29.71 19.23
CA ILE A 74 7.28 -30.52 19.08
C ILE A 74 7.90 -30.20 17.72
N ARG A 75 9.21 -29.92 17.71
CA ARG A 75 10.00 -29.69 16.50
C ARG A 75 10.94 -30.86 16.26
N VAL A 76 10.87 -31.43 15.06
CA VAL A 76 11.86 -32.40 14.55
C VAL A 76 12.71 -31.68 13.51
N SER A 77 14.02 -31.60 13.75
CA SER A 77 14.97 -30.90 12.88
C SER A 77 16.03 -31.87 12.36
N LEU A 78 16.30 -31.79 11.06
CA LEU A 78 17.25 -32.66 10.34
C LEU A 78 18.50 -31.85 9.98
N TYR A 79 19.66 -32.34 10.39
CA TYR A 79 20.94 -31.63 10.23
C TYR A 79 21.92 -32.42 9.37
N VAL A 80 22.65 -31.71 8.52
CA VAL A 80 23.82 -32.24 7.79
C VAL A 80 24.96 -31.25 7.97
N SER A 81 26.09 -31.73 8.48
CA SER A 81 27.30 -30.92 8.77
C SER A 81 26.98 -29.68 9.62
N GLY A 82 26.19 -29.86 10.69
CA GLY A 82 25.81 -28.80 11.63
C GLY A 82 24.79 -27.78 11.11
N MET A 83 24.33 -27.88 9.86
CA MET A 83 23.30 -26.99 9.29
C MET A 83 21.95 -27.70 9.20
N GLU A 84 20.89 -27.03 9.66
CA GLU A 84 19.51 -27.52 9.51
C GLU A 84 19.16 -27.57 8.02
N LYS A 85 18.64 -28.70 7.54
CA LYS A 85 18.25 -28.93 6.15
C LYS A 85 16.73 -29.04 5.99
N ALA A 86 16.04 -29.51 7.00
CA ALA A 86 14.59 -29.68 7.00
C ALA A 86 14.05 -29.69 8.43
N PHE A 87 12.78 -29.34 8.59
CA PHE A 87 12.09 -29.41 9.87
C PHE A 87 10.63 -29.85 9.72
N LEU A 88 10.07 -30.41 10.80
CA LEU A 88 8.66 -30.76 10.97
C LEU A 88 8.20 -30.18 12.32
N LEU A 89 7.02 -29.54 12.34
CA LEU A 89 6.37 -29.02 13.56
C LEU A 89 5.10 -29.79 13.84
N PHE A 90 4.94 -30.29 15.07
CA PHE A 90 3.79 -31.08 15.50
C PHE A 90 3.05 -30.42 16.67
N ASN A 91 1.73 -30.55 16.69
CA ASN A 91 0.90 -30.18 17.82
C ASN A 91 1.06 -31.22 18.93
N ALA A 92 1.63 -30.78 20.05
CA ALA A 92 1.94 -31.61 21.21
C ALA A 92 0.82 -31.64 22.25
N ILE A 93 -0.20 -30.79 22.12
CA ILE A 93 -1.35 -30.73 23.03
C ILE A 93 -2.09 -32.08 22.99
N GLU A 94 -2.32 -32.66 24.18
CA GLU A 94 -2.95 -33.99 24.35
C GLU A 94 -2.24 -35.10 23.55
N SER A 95 -0.95 -34.94 23.30
CA SER A 95 -0.14 -35.97 22.65
C SER A 95 0.38 -36.97 23.69
N THR A 96 0.50 -38.23 23.28
CA THR A 96 1.17 -39.28 24.04
C THR A 96 2.56 -39.51 23.47
N LYS A 97 3.41 -40.19 24.25
CA LYS A 97 4.73 -40.66 23.81
C LYS A 97 4.69 -41.39 22.46
N THR A 98 3.57 -42.04 22.13
CA THR A 98 3.43 -42.86 20.90
C THR A 98 2.65 -42.19 19.77
N ASN A 99 1.92 -41.09 20.01
CA ASN A 99 1.01 -40.52 19.00
C ASN A 99 1.39 -39.14 18.46
N TRP A 100 2.41 -38.47 19.03
CA TRP A 100 2.78 -37.09 18.68
C TRP A 100 3.28 -36.96 17.22
N PHE A 101 3.98 -37.98 16.72
CA PHE A 101 4.52 -38.03 15.36
C PHE A 101 3.50 -38.65 14.39
N LYS A 102 2.45 -37.90 14.08
CA LYS A 102 1.39 -38.30 13.14
C LYS A 102 1.04 -37.15 12.20
N LYS A 103 0.62 -37.49 10.97
CA LYS A 103 0.24 -36.51 9.95
C LYS A 103 -0.85 -35.54 10.41
N ASN A 104 -1.90 -36.02 11.08
CA ASN A 104 -2.98 -35.19 11.60
C ASN A 104 -2.56 -34.24 12.74
N ARG A 105 -1.35 -34.41 13.28
CA ARG A 105 -0.74 -33.50 14.26
C ARG A 105 0.33 -32.61 13.64
N LEU A 106 0.70 -32.79 12.37
CA LEU A 106 1.66 -31.94 11.67
C LEU A 106 1.04 -30.55 11.46
N ILE A 107 1.66 -29.53 12.05
CA ILE A 107 1.27 -28.12 11.92
C ILE A 107 1.89 -27.52 10.66
N ASP A 108 3.18 -27.78 10.46
CA ASP A 108 3.98 -27.19 9.39
C ASP A 108 5.25 -28.01 9.15
N SER A 109 5.88 -27.83 8.01
CA SER A 109 7.15 -28.42 7.65
C SER A 109 7.88 -27.60 6.59
N SER A 110 9.18 -27.84 6.45
CA SER A 110 9.95 -27.34 5.30
C SER A 110 9.51 -27.95 3.96
N TYR A 111 8.67 -28.99 3.96
CA TYR A 111 8.18 -29.67 2.77
C TYR A 111 6.78 -29.16 2.41
N ILE A 112 6.73 -28.24 1.44
CA ILE A 112 5.48 -27.59 1.03
C ILE A 112 4.42 -28.63 0.63
N ASP A 113 4.84 -29.67 -0.09
CA ASP A 113 3.97 -30.75 -0.56
C ASP A 113 3.46 -31.65 0.59
N LEU A 114 4.23 -31.83 1.66
CA LEU A 114 3.78 -32.53 2.86
C LEU A 114 2.73 -31.74 3.66
N ASN A 115 2.71 -30.41 3.52
CA ASN A 115 1.75 -29.54 4.21
C ASN A 115 0.35 -29.55 3.54
N ASP A 116 0.26 -29.75 2.23
CA ASP A 116 -0.96 -29.60 1.42
C ASP A 116 -1.95 -30.78 1.49
N ASP A 117 -1.76 -31.70 2.45
CA ASP A 117 -2.63 -32.84 2.81
C ASP A 117 -2.99 -33.85 1.71
N LYS A 118 -2.43 -33.68 0.52
CA LYS A 118 -2.59 -34.60 -0.62
C LYS A 118 -1.38 -35.54 -0.65
N ASP A 119 -1.66 -36.84 -0.80
CA ASP A 119 -0.68 -37.87 -1.16
C ASP A 119 0.28 -38.37 -0.04
N VAL A 120 -0.12 -38.38 1.24
CA VAL A 120 0.67 -39.08 2.30
C VAL A 120 0.18 -40.52 2.50
N TYR A 121 0.94 -41.51 2.01
CA TYR A 121 0.57 -42.93 2.16
C TYR A 121 0.95 -43.52 3.52
N TYR A 122 2.10 -43.15 4.08
CA TYR A 122 2.57 -43.70 5.36
C TYR A 122 3.23 -42.63 6.23
N PHE A 123 2.89 -42.58 7.51
CA PHE A 123 3.46 -41.64 8.49
C PHE A 123 3.44 -42.27 9.89
N SER A 124 4.58 -42.83 10.32
CA SER A 124 4.66 -43.51 11.62
C SER A 124 6.04 -43.44 12.25
N MET A 125 6.09 -43.17 13.56
CA MET A 125 7.32 -43.22 14.36
C MET A 125 7.82 -44.65 14.56
N GLU A 126 6.92 -45.57 14.94
CA GLU A 126 7.21 -47.01 15.01
C GLU A 126 7.65 -47.53 13.65
N GLY A 127 7.09 -46.96 12.58
CA GLY A 127 7.54 -47.25 11.25
C GLY A 127 7.20 -48.69 10.83
N ILE A 128 8.03 -49.35 10.03
CA ILE A 128 7.79 -50.71 9.55
C ILE A 128 9.00 -51.59 9.91
N HIS A 129 8.72 -52.76 10.49
CA HIS A 129 9.72 -53.77 10.83
C HIS A 129 9.25 -55.15 10.32
N GLY A 130 10.12 -55.86 9.58
CA GLY A 130 9.83 -57.17 9.03
C GLY A 130 10.90 -58.20 9.41
N THR A 131 10.48 -59.44 9.66
CA THR A 131 11.37 -60.61 9.69
C THR A 131 11.51 -61.16 8.28
N ALA A 132 12.64 -61.81 7.98
CA ALA A 132 12.90 -62.38 6.66
C ALA A 132 11.72 -63.26 6.21
N ASP A 133 11.14 -62.94 5.06
CA ASP A 133 10.18 -63.82 4.41
C ASP A 133 10.90 -65.06 3.84
N ASN A 134 10.13 -66.09 3.46
CA ASN A 134 10.66 -67.32 2.84
C ASN A 134 11.37 -67.08 1.48
N TYR A 135 11.46 -65.82 1.01
CA TYR A 135 12.08 -65.40 -0.25
C TYR A 135 13.41 -64.66 -0.05
N GLY A 136 13.92 -64.55 1.19
CA GLY A 136 15.23 -63.94 1.46
C GLY A 136 15.24 -62.41 1.38
N ASN A 137 14.08 -61.75 1.49
CA ASN A 137 14.04 -60.31 1.68
C ASN A 137 14.50 -59.99 3.11
N GLY A 138 15.73 -59.49 3.24
CA GLY A 138 16.42 -59.30 4.52
C GLY A 138 15.67 -58.39 5.50
N LEU A 139 16.07 -58.47 6.77
CA LEU A 139 15.55 -57.64 7.86
C LEU A 139 15.57 -56.15 7.46
N TYR A 140 14.41 -55.51 7.48
CA TYR A 140 14.31 -54.07 7.30
C TYR A 140 13.61 -53.46 8.51
N SER A 141 14.21 -52.41 9.07
CA SER A 141 13.69 -51.67 10.21
C SER A 141 13.71 -50.19 9.90
N ARG A 142 12.57 -49.69 9.39
CA ARG A 142 12.36 -48.29 8.98
C ARG A 142 11.57 -47.57 10.07
N ARG A 143 12.20 -46.73 10.88
CA ARG A 143 11.62 -45.91 11.96
C ARG A 143 11.45 -44.45 11.53
N PHE A 144 10.61 -43.69 12.24
CA PHE A 144 10.30 -42.29 11.92
C PHE A 144 10.05 -42.08 10.42
N TYR A 145 9.18 -42.92 9.87
CA TYR A 145 9.05 -43.12 8.43
C TYR A 145 7.87 -42.33 7.86
N ILE A 146 8.14 -41.49 6.86
CA ILE A 146 7.17 -40.68 6.14
C ILE A 146 7.31 -40.96 4.63
N ARG A 147 6.30 -41.59 4.05
CA ARG A 147 6.26 -42.04 2.65
C ARG A 147 5.09 -41.45 1.88
N LYS A 148 5.35 -41.10 0.61
CA LYS A 148 4.36 -40.60 -0.34
C LYS A 148 3.65 -41.73 -1.09
N GLU A 149 4.39 -42.62 -1.74
CA GLU A 149 3.85 -43.73 -2.54
C GLU A 149 4.80 -44.95 -2.50
N TYR A 150 4.30 -46.15 -2.84
CA TYR A 150 5.11 -47.35 -3.01
C TYR A 150 4.83 -48.00 -4.34
N ASN A 151 5.87 -48.06 -5.15
CA ASN A 151 5.78 -48.48 -6.53
C ASN A 151 6.23 -49.93 -6.73
N GLY A 152 6.16 -50.74 -5.66
CA GLY A 152 5.96 -52.18 -5.76
C GLY A 152 7.18 -53.06 -5.51
N PHE A 153 8.41 -52.66 -5.84
CA PHE A 153 9.60 -53.49 -5.60
C PHE A 153 10.87 -52.63 -5.51
N CYS A 154 11.70 -52.87 -4.49
CA CYS A 154 13.07 -52.38 -4.48
C CYS A 154 13.89 -53.23 -5.43
N SER A 155 14.28 -52.67 -6.57
CA SER A 155 15.02 -53.41 -7.59
C SER A 155 16.51 -53.46 -7.22
N THR A 156 17.22 -54.51 -7.63
CA THR A 156 18.67 -54.59 -7.48
C THR A 156 19.45 -53.76 -8.51
N SER A 157 18.75 -52.93 -9.30
CA SER A 157 19.32 -52.10 -10.39
C SER A 157 19.09 -50.61 -10.13
N ASP A 158 20.09 -49.79 -10.45
CA ASP A 158 20.10 -48.33 -10.16
C ASP A 158 18.95 -47.53 -10.81
N ASP A 159 18.28 -48.09 -11.82
CA ASP A 159 17.36 -47.37 -12.71
C ASP A 159 15.85 -47.53 -12.39
N LEU A 160 15.46 -48.30 -11.36
CA LEU A 160 14.06 -48.69 -11.14
C LEU A 160 13.52 -48.51 -9.70
N ASP A 161 14.24 -47.87 -8.79
CA ASP A 161 13.70 -47.56 -7.45
C ASP A 161 12.74 -46.36 -7.52
N HIS A 162 11.44 -46.63 -7.46
CA HIS A 162 10.35 -45.64 -7.59
C HIS A 162 9.72 -45.24 -6.24
N ASP A 163 10.40 -45.45 -5.11
CA ASP A 163 9.87 -45.10 -3.79
C ASP A 163 10.07 -43.60 -3.50
N ASP A 164 8.95 -42.87 -3.35
CA ASP A 164 8.94 -41.44 -3.02
C ASP A 164 8.57 -41.20 -1.55
N GLY A 165 9.30 -40.31 -0.87
CA GLY A 165 9.06 -39.99 0.53
C GLY A 165 9.89 -38.82 1.06
N TRP A 166 9.70 -38.52 2.34
CA TRP A 166 10.29 -37.34 2.98
C TRP A 166 11.33 -37.65 4.04
N LEU A 167 11.10 -38.66 4.89
CA LEU A 167 11.98 -39.01 5.99
C LEU A 167 11.97 -40.52 6.28
N LEU A 168 13.15 -41.07 6.55
CA LEU A 168 13.38 -42.45 6.95
C LEU A 168 14.57 -42.52 7.92
N VAL A 169 14.38 -43.18 9.06
CA VAL A 169 15.48 -43.59 9.96
C VAL A 169 15.59 -45.11 9.92
N GLY A 170 16.63 -45.65 9.30
CA GLY A 170 16.83 -47.09 9.19
C GLY A 170 17.71 -47.63 10.31
N ASP A 171 17.18 -48.48 11.18
CA ASP A 171 17.99 -49.17 12.22
C ASP A 171 18.80 -50.32 11.61
N GLU A 172 18.29 -50.93 10.53
CA GLU A 172 18.90 -52.04 9.81
C GLU A 172 18.82 -51.77 8.31
N LYS A 173 19.82 -52.25 7.55
CA LYS A 173 19.87 -52.08 6.10
C LYS A 173 18.88 -53.01 5.43
N GLY A 174 17.84 -52.45 4.81
CA GLY A 174 16.96 -53.21 3.94
C GLY A 174 17.58 -53.42 2.55
N ASN A 175 16.76 -53.97 1.65
CA ASN A 175 17.21 -54.39 0.33
C ASN A 175 17.23 -53.28 -0.72
N CYS A 176 16.74 -52.08 -0.41
CA CYS A 176 16.61 -51.01 -1.38
C CYS A 176 17.93 -50.30 -1.63
N HIS A 177 18.20 -49.93 -2.89
CA HIS A 177 19.50 -49.37 -3.26
C HIS A 177 19.79 -48.07 -2.48
N TYR A 178 18.77 -47.22 -2.30
CA TYR A 178 18.92 -45.98 -1.53
C TYR A 178 19.28 -46.20 -0.05
N GLU A 179 18.91 -47.32 0.57
CA GLU A 179 19.25 -47.67 1.96
C GLU A 179 20.70 -48.15 2.09
N ARG A 180 21.26 -48.72 1.02
CA ARG A 180 22.64 -49.23 0.97
C ARG A 180 23.69 -48.14 0.75
N ARG A 181 23.27 -46.91 0.43
CA ARG A 181 24.19 -45.76 0.20
C ARG A 181 24.92 -45.30 1.46
N ILE A 182 24.38 -45.59 2.63
CA ILE A 182 24.99 -45.23 3.92
C ILE A 182 25.48 -46.53 4.58
N ASN A 183 26.78 -46.58 4.87
CA ASN A 183 27.40 -47.81 5.38
C ASN A 183 27.16 -48.05 6.88
N GLU A 184 26.66 -47.06 7.61
CA GLU A 184 26.51 -47.07 9.06
C GLU A 184 25.04 -47.12 9.47
N THR A 185 24.73 -47.79 10.58
CA THR A 185 23.38 -47.86 11.17
C THR A 185 23.37 -47.28 12.60
N PRO A 186 22.27 -46.65 13.06
CA PRO A 186 21.12 -46.28 12.25
C PRO A 186 21.52 -45.23 11.20
N PHE A 187 20.84 -45.21 10.06
CA PHE A 187 21.02 -44.19 9.02
C PHE A 187 19.80 -43.29 8.93
N ILE A 188 20.00 -42.04 8.51
CA ILE A 188 18.94 -41.06 8.34
C ILE A 188 18.93 -40.61 6.88
N LEU A 189 17.80 -40.83 6.20
CA LEU A 189 17.57 -40.38 4.83
C LEU A 189 16.38 -39.42 4.82
N PHE A 190 16.51 -38.32 4.11
CA PHE A 190 15.44 -37.36 3.94
C PHE A 190 15.57 -36.63 2.60
N SER A 191 14.46 -36.20 2.02
CA SER A 191 14.45 -35.45 0.76
C SER A 191 14.87 -33.99 0.99
N ASN A 192 15.42 -33.32 -0.03
CA ASN A 192 15.73 -31.89 0.09
C ASN A 192 14.45 -31.07 -0.09
N PRO A 193 14.06 -30.21 0.87
CA PRO A 193 12.94 -29.32 0.65
C PRO A 193 13.24 -28.32 -0.49
N PRO A 194 12.22 -27.81 -1.19
CA PRO A 194 12.40 -26.78 -2.22
C PRO A 194 13.17 -25.60 -1.62
N LYS A 195 14.18 -25.09 -2.33
CA LYS A 195 14.90 -23.87 -1.92
C LYS A 195 13.95 -22.68 -1.97
N ILE A 196 13.31 -22.38 -0.86
CA ILE A 196 12.64 -21.11 -0.64
C ILE A 196 13.76 -20.07 -0.47
N SER A 197 13.84 -19.09 -1.37
CA SER A 197 14.72 -17.94 -1.18
C SER A 197 14.45 -17.33 0.20
N ASP A 198 15.49 -17.11 1.01
CA ASP A 198 15.49 -16.65 2.42
C ASP A 198 14.73 -15.32 2.70
N GLY A 199 13.45 -15.24 2.36
CA GLY A 199 12.67 -14.00 2.43
C GLY A 199 11.15 -14.18 2.42
N ILE A 200 10.64 -15.40 2.32
CA ILE A 200 9.20 -15.67 2.43
C ILE A 200 9.04 -16.95 3.24
N VAL A 201 9.06 -16.85 4.57
CA VAL A 201 8.41 -17.87 5.38
C VAL A 201 6.91 -17.58 5.28
N SER A 202 6.23 -18.35 4.43
CA SER A 202 4.78 -18.39 4.38
C SER A 202 4.27 -19.13 5.61
N PHE A 203 4.17 -18.43 6.75
CA PHE A 203 3.30 -18.92 7.82
C PHE A 203 1.86 -18.71 7.37
N ASN A 204 1.16 -19.82 7.06
CA ASN A 204 -0.24 -19.81 6.70
C ASN A 204 -1.08 -19.18 7.83
N ALA A 205 -2.00 -18.29 7.45
CA ALA A 205 -2.79 -17.43 8.32
C ALA A 205 -3.80 -18.17 9.24
N THR A 206 -3.82 -19.50 9.24
CA THR A 206 -4.75 -20.32 10.03
C THR A 206 -4.30 -20.58 11.47
N CYS A 207 -3.03 -20.36 11.82
CA CYS A 207 -2.52 -20.59 13.18
C CYS A 207 -2.71 -19.41 14.17
N LEU A 208 -3.40 -18.35 13.77
CA LEU A 208 -3.25 -17.04 14.44
C LEU A 208 -4.45 -16.56 15.26
N SER A 209 -5.59 -17.24 15.22
CA SER A 209 -6.73 -16.87 16.07
C SER A 209 -6.46 -17.06 17.58
N PRO A 210 -5.73 -18.10 18.05
CA PRO A 210 -5.50 -18.26 19.48
C PRO A 210 -4.36 -17.37 20.00
N PHE A 211 -3.32 -17.11 19.20
CA PHE A 211 -2.15 -16.32 19.63
C PHE A 211 -2.47 -14.82 19.71
N ALA A 212 -3.23 -14.28 18.74
CA ALA A 212 -3.72 -12.91 18.79
C ALA A 212 -4.74 -12.70 19.92
N MET A 213 -5.59 -13.70 20.20
CA MET A 213 -6.49 -13.68 21.37
C MET A 213 -5.74 -13.75 22.69
N LYS A 214 -4.67 -14.54 22.78
CA LYS A 214 -3.88 -14.69 24.00
C LYS A 214 -3.11 -13.41 24.34
N CYS A 215 -2.51 -12.72 23.36
CA CYS A 215 -1.86 -11.42 23.60
C CYS A 215 -2.83 -10.33 24.09
N VAL A 216 -4.10 -10.37 23.67
CA VAL A 216 -5.14 -9.45 24.18
C VAL A 216 -5.60 -9.87 25.59
N GLN A 217 -5.69 -11.17 25.88
CA GLN A 217 -6.14 -11.72 27.16
C GLN A 217 -5.05 -11.79 28.26
N THR A 218 -3.77 -11.86 27.93
CA THR A 218 -2.66 -11.92 28.92
C THR A 218 -2.27 -10.56 29.51
N SER A 219 -2.90 -9.48 29.06
CA SER A 219 -2.72 -8.14 29.61
C SER A 219 -3.17 -7.99 31.07
N THR A 220 -3.89 -8.97 31.62
CA THR A 220 -4.33 -8.99 33.03
C THR A 220 -3.44 -9.80 33.98
N THR A 221 -2.40 -10.51 33.51
CA THR A 221 -1.60 -11.42 34.37
C THR A 221 -0.09 -11.46 34.15
N MET A 222 0.48 -10.67 33.23
CA MET A 222 1.94 -10.66 32.98
C MET A 222 2.67 -9.60 33.82
N GLY A 223 3.86 -9.94 34.32
CA GLY A 223 4.76 -8.99 35.00
C GLY A 223 5.31 -7.94 34.02
N ASN A 224 5.62 -6.74 34.54
CA ASN A 224 6.00 -5.56 33.73
C ASN A 224 7.24 -5.78 32.83
N GLU A 225 8.21 -6.63 33.21
CA GLU A 225 9.43 -6.87 32.42
C GLU A 225 9.18 -7.71 31.16
N ASP A 226 8.36 -8.75 31.23
CA ASP A 226 8.05 -9.61 30.08
C ASP A 226 7.21 -8.87 29.02
N LEU A 227 6.31 -8.00 29.48
CA LEU A 227 5.53 -7.13 28.60
C LEU A 227 6.44 -6.10 27.90
N GLN A 228 7.41 -5.53 28.63
CA GLN A 228 8.38 -4.59 28.07
C GLN A 228 9.28 -5.26 27.03
N ASN A 229 9.80 -6.46 27.30
CA ASN A 229 10.63 -7.22 26.37
C ASN A 229 9.87 -7.57 25.06
N GLN A 230 8.58 -7.93 25.16
CA GLN A 230 7.75 -8.17 23.97
C GLN A 230 7.44 -6.89 23.18
N LEU A 231 7.23 -5.77 23.87
CA LEU A 231 7.07 -4.45 23.24
C LEU A 231 8.36 -4.02 22.53
N ASP A 232 9.52 -4.25 23.12
CA ASP A 232 10.83 -3.93 22.53
C ASP A 232 11.08 -4.77 21.25
N LEU A 233 10.66 -6.03 21.24
CA LEU A 233 10.66 -6.90 20.05
C LEU A 233 9.73 -6.39 18.95
N ILE A 234 8.58 -5.80 19.29
CA ILE A 234 7.61 -5.24 18.32
C ILE A 234 8.06 -3.86 17.81
N ASN A 235 8.78 -3.10 18.63
CA ASN A 235 9.21 -1.72 18.37
C ASN A 235 10.57 -1.63 17.67
N MET A 236 11.21 -2.78 17.39
CA MET A 236 12.44 -2.85 16.60
C MET A 236 12.18 -3.24 15.14
N ASP A 237 12.73 -2.49 14.19
CA ASP A 237 12.75 -2.86 12.76
C ASP A 237 14.16 -2.93 12.14
N ILE A 238 14.26 -3.58 10.97
CA ILE A 238 15.47 -3.60 10.16
C ILE A 238 15.22 -2.85 8.85
N ARG A 239 15.95 -1.77 8.61
CA ARG A 239 15.90 -1.03 7.34
C ARG A 239 16.85 -1.62 6.31
N ILE A 240 16.31 -1.99 5.15
CA ILE A 240 17.08 -2.38 3.96
C ILE A 240 17.09 -1.23 2.94
N PRO A 241 18.25 -0.67 2.59
CA PRO A 241 18.36 0.33 1.54
C PRO A 241 18.03 -0.28 0.16
N ARG A 242 16.91 0.11 -0.44
CA ARG A 242 16.54 -0.27 -1.81
C ARG A 242 16.90 0.84 -2.79
N LYS A 243 17.69 0.53 -3.81
CA LYS A 243 18.04 1.48 -4.87
C LYS A 243 16.79 1.88 -5.68
N LEU A 244 16.51 3.18 -5.79
CA LEU A 244 15.34 3.73 -6.49
C LEU A 244 15.40 3.52 -8.01
N THR A 245 16.59 3.64 -8.61
CA THR A 245 16.81 3.35 -10.04
C THR A 245 18.22 2.82 -10.29
N GLN A 246 18.35 1.87 -11.23
CA GLN A 246 19.67 1.28 -11.55
C GLN A 246 20.66 2.30 -12.15
N ARG A 247 20.18 3.34 -12.83
CA ARG A 247 20.97 4.35 -13.58
C ARG A 247 21.58 5.48 -12.73
N LYS A 248 21.14 5.71 -11.49
CA LYS A 248 21.71 6.78 -10.66
C LYS A 248 23.04 6.33 -10.01
N LYS A 249 23.98 7.28 -9.85
CA LYS A 249 25.32 7.04 -9.28
C LYS A 249 25.21 6.31 -7.93
N PRO A 250 26.00 5.25 -7.70
CA PRO A 250 25.80 4.33 -6.57
C PRO A 250 26.03 4.93 -5.17
N MET A 251 26.66 6.12 -5.05
CA MET A 251 27.12 6.68 -3.77
C MET A 251 26.29 7.86 -3.21
N MET A 252 25.22 8.33 -3.86
CA MET A 252 24.35 9.35 -3.23
C MET A 252 23.24 8.69 -2.41
N MET A 253 23.11 9.09 -1.15
CA MET A 253 22.10 8.57 -0.20
C MET A 253 20.66 8.74 -0.73
N ASP A 254 20.37 9.85 -1.41
CA ASP A 254 19.05 10.14 -2.00
C ASP A 254 18.60 9.17 -3.12
N ASN A 255 19.50 8.28 -3.55
CA ASN A 255 19.18 7.24 -4.53
C ASN A 255 18.64 5.96 -3.88
N TYR A 256 18.60 5.89 -2.56
CA TYR A 256 18.08 4.75 -1.82
C TYR A 256 16.81 5.13 -1.07
N ARG A 257 15.93 4.15 -0.92
CA ARG A 257 14.72 4.20 -0.10
C ARG A 257 14.84 3.11 0.96
N GLY A 258 14.78 3.50 2.23
CA GLY A 258 14.84 2.55 3.34
C GLY A 258 13.52 1.81 3.47
N ILE A 259 13.52 0.49 3.25
CA ILE A 259 12.35 -0.36 3.51
C ILE A 259 12.48 -0.91 4.92
N ALA A 260 11.51 -0.61 5.77
CA ALA A 260 11.41 -1.14 7.11
C ALA A 260 10.87 -2.58 7.05
N ILE A 261 11.69 -3.53 7.47
CA ILE A 261 11.28 -4.91 7.68
C ILE A 261 10.89 -5.05 9.14
N THR A 262 9.59 -5.10 9.38
CA THR A 262 9.01 -5.36 10.69
C THR A 262 8.95 -6.87 10.98
N PRO A 263 9.11 -7.28 12.25
CA PRO A 263 8.90 -8.66 12.68
C PRO A 263 7.51 -9.18 12.30
N VAL A 264 7.39 -10.49 12.08
CA VAL A 264 6.11 -11.12 11.71
C VAL A 264 5.05 -10.88 12.78
N VAL A 265 5.41 -10.97 14.06
CA VAL A 265 4.52 -10.68 15.20
C VAL A 265 3.97 -9.26 15.12
N SER A 266 4.81 -8.27 14.79
CA SER A 266 4.37 -6.89 14.59
C SER A 266 3.36 -6.78 13.43
N LYS A 267 3.61 -7.41 12.28
CA LYS A 267 2.67 -7.39 11.15
C LYS A 267 1.32 -8.03 11.51
N LEU A 268 1.34 -9.11 12.27
CA LEU A 268 0.13 -9.81 12.70
C LEU A 268 -0.68 -8.96 13.68
N PHE A 269 -0.01 -8.35 14.65
CA PHE A 269 -0.63 -7.41 15.56
C PHE A 269 -1.25 -6.23 14.82
N GLU A 270 -0.50 -5.62 13.90
CA GLU A 270 -0.99 -4.54 13.04
C GLU A 270 -2.21 -4.96 12.19
N CYS A 271 -2.18 -6.17 11.60
CA CYS A 271 -3.32 -6.74 10.89
C CYS A 271 -4.56 -6.92 11.78
N ALA A 272 -4.37 -7.35 13.04
CA ALA A 272 -5.46 -7.60 13.97
C ALA A 272 -6.15 -6.31 14.43
N ILE A 273 -5.40 -5.21 14.62
CA ILE A 273 -5.97 -3.95 15.09
C ILE A 273 -6.50 -3.04 13.97
N LEU A 274 -6.04 -3.23 12.73
CA LEU A 274 -6.44 -2.40 11.59
C LEU A 274 -7.97 -2.31 11.39
N PRO A 275 -8.76 -3.41 11.44
CA PRO A 275 -10.21 -3.33 11.30
C PRO A 275 -10.84 -2.39 12.34
N SER A 276 -10.44 -2.52 13.62
CA SER A 276 -10.95 -1.70 14.72
C SER A 276 -10.56 -0.22 14.58
N LEU A 277 -9.37 0.08 14.05
CA LEU A 277 -8.92 1.44 13.75
C LEU A 277 -9.71 2.08 12.59
N THR A 278 -10.12 1.27 11.61
CA THR A 278 -10.80 1.77 10.40
C THR A 278 -12.31 1.85 10.51
N GLN A 279 -12.94 1.18 11.48
CA GLN A 279 -14.40 0.99 11.55
C GLN A 279 -15.20 2.30 11.49
N ASN A 280 -14.72 3.38 12.11
CA ASN A 280 -15.38 4.69 12.16
C ASN A 280 -14.59 5.79 11.44
N PHE A 281 -13.55 5.42 10.68
CA PHE A 281 -12.69 6.39 10.03
C PHE A 281 -13.41 7.02 8.83
N LYS A 282 -13.82 8.29 8.98
CA LYS A 282 -14.45 9.06 7.90
C LYS A 282 -13.38 9.63 6.97
N GLN A 283 -13.22 9.00 5.82
CA GLN A 283 -12.26 9.42 4.80
C GLN A 283 -12.91 10.33 3.75
N SER A 284 -12.15 11.26 3.15
CA SER A 284 -12.56 11.94 1.92
C SER A 284 -12.86 10.93 0.80
N THR A 285 -13.94 11.18 0.07
CA THR A 285 -14.34 10.34 -1.07
C THR A 285 -13.45 10.52 -2.30
N LEU A 286 -12.54 11.51 -2.32
CA LEU A 286 -11.49 11.66 -3.36
C LEU A 286 -10.11 11.14 -2.92
N GLN A 287 -10.02 10.41 -1.81
CA GLN A 287 -8.79 9.69 -1.46
C GLN A 287 -8.84 8.28 -2.05
N PHE A 288 -8.05 8.05 -3.11
CA PHE A 288 -7.97 6.76 -3.81
C PHE A 288 -6.78 5.92 -3.34
N GLY A 289 -5.77 6.54 -2.74
CA GLY A 289 -4.59 5.87 -2.24
C GLY A 289 -4.90 5.08 -0.97
N PHE A 290 -4.47 3.81 -0.93
CA PHE A 290 -4.65 2.93 0.23
C PHE A 290 -6.13 2.80 0.69
N THR A 291 -7.07 2.91 -0.25
CA THR A 291 -8.51 2.79 0.00
C THR A 291 -9.02 1.48 -0.59
N LYS A 292 -9.68 0.66 0.23
CA LYS A 292 -10.26 -0.61 -0.22
C LYS A 292 -11.25 -0.37 -1.36
N GLY A 293 -11.18 -1.18 -2.40
CA GLY A 293 -12.09 -1.09 -3.57
C GLY A 293 -11.79 0.07 -4.54
N MET A 294 -10.87 0.98 -4.22
CA MET A 294 -10.51 2.08 -5.10
C MET A 294 -9.30 1.76 -5.96
N SER A 295 -9.34 2.22 -7.22
CA SER A 295 -8.19 2.22 -8.11
C SER A 295 -7.63 3.63 -8.25
N MET A 296 -6.31 3.77 -8.25
CA MET A 296 -5.63 5.05 -8.57
C MET A 296 -6.03 5.57 -9.97
N LEU A 297 -6.39 4.68 -10.89
CA LEU A 297 -6.88 5.07 -12.21
C LEU A 297 -8.23 5.80 -12.16
N MET A 298 -9.01 5.67 -11.09
CA MET A 298 -10.24 6.47 -10.91
C MET A 298 -9.91 7.97 -10.75
N ALA A 299 -8.84 8.33 -10.03
CA ALA A 299 -8.34 9.70 -9.99
C ALA A 299 -7.88 10.19 -11.37
N GLY A 300 -7.23 9.30 -12.13
CA GLY A 300 -6.85 9.56 -13.52
C GLY A 300 -8.05 9.77 -14.44
N LEU A 301 -9.15 9.04 -14.21
CA LEU A 301 -10.39 9.15 -14.98
C LEU A 301 -11.01 10.54 -14.81
N ILE A 302 -11.07 11.05 -13.57
CA ILE A 302 -11.61 12.39 -13.28
C ILE A 302 -10.92 13.47 -14.12
N ILE A 303 -9.59 13.44 -14.21
CA ILE A 303 -8.82 14.39 -15.04
C ILE A 303 -9.17 14.23 -16.53
N SER A 304 -9.32 12.98 -16.98
CA SER A 304 -9.59 12.66 -18.39
C SER A 304 -11.00 13.12 -18.80
N GLU A 305 -11.99 12.93 -17.92
CA GLU A 305 -13.38 13.37 -18.11
C GLU A 305 -13.51 14.89 -18.06
N ALA A 306 -12.90 15.57 -17.07
CA ALA A 306 -12.89 17.03 -16.97
C ALA A 306 -12.29 17.68 -18.23
N ARG A 307 -11.22 17.08 -18.75
CA ARG A 307 -10.61 17.50 -20.01
C ARG A 307 -11.53 17.30 -21.20
N ALA A 308 -12.15 16.13 -21.32
CA ALA A 308 -13.09 15.85 -22.40
C ALA A 308 -14.24 16.85 -22.37
N GLU A 309 -14.77 17.17 -21.20
CA GLU A 309 -15.85 18.14 -21.02
C GLU A 309 -15.47 19.53 -21.53
N VAL A 310 -14.35 20.09 -21.06
CA VAL A 310 -13.90 21.43 -21.48
C VAL A 310 -13.72 21.48 -23.00
N LYS A 311 -13.14 20.43 -23.60
CA LYS A 311 -12.93 20.36 -25.05
C LYS A 311 -14.24 20.30 -25.86
N HIS A 312 -15.29 19.71 -25.29
CA HIS A 312 -16.58 19.55 -25.97
C HIS A 312 -17.54 20.71 -25.74
N ARG A 313 -17.51 21.35 -24.56
CA ARG A 313 -18.54 22.30 -24.12
C ARG A 313 -18.09 23.75 -24.13
N THR A 314 -16.80 24.05 -23.98
CA THR A 314 -16.31 25.42 -23.80
C THR A 314 -15.02 25.69 -24.59
N ILE A 315 -14.60 26.96 -24.65
CA ILE A 315 -13.26 27.38 -25.12
C ILE A 315 -12.43 27.83 -23.90
N GLU A 316 -12.75 27.32 -22.71
CA GLU A 316 -12.13 27.74 -21.47
C GLU A 316 -10.79 27.03 -21.25
N PRO A 317 -9.85 27.66 -20.53
CA PRO A 317 -8.63 26.96 -20.19
C PRO A 317 -8.89 25.84 -19.19
N LEU A 318 -8.00 24.87 -19.20
CA LEU A 318 -7.97 23.83 -18.18
C LEU A 318 -6.54 23.63 -17.72
N TYR A 319 -6.33 23.79 -16.42
CA TYR A 319 -5.03 23.74 -15.78
C TYR A 319 -4.97 22.55 -14.82
N LEU A 320 -3.82 21.90 -14.74
CA LEU A 320 -3.50 20.80 -13.84
C LEU A 320 -2.22 21.14 -13.09
N ILE A 321 -2.22 21.05 -11.76
CA ILE A 321 -1.01 21.13 -10.95
C ILE A 321 -0.87 19.85 -10.13
N THR A 322 0.19 19.10 -10.40
CA THR A 322 0.55 17.91 -9.63
C THR A 322 1.55 18.31 -8.56
N VAL A 323 1.28 17.97 -7.30
CA VAL A 323 2.11 18.27 -6.13
C VAL A 323 2.65 16.97 -5.53
N ASP A 324 3.95 16.95 -5.23
CA ASP A 324 4.67 15.81 -4.63
C ASP A 324 5.27 16.23 -3.29
N SER A 325 5.07 15.42 -2.25
CA SER A 325 5.68 15.64 -0.94
C SER A 325 7.06 14.98 -0.83
N GLN A 326 7.98 15.64 -0.14
CA GLN A 326 9.32 15.09 0.08
C GLN A 326 9.28 13.97 1.11
N LYS A 327 9.68 12.76 0.69
CA LYS A 327 9.85 11.59 1.57
C LYS A 327 8.63 11.33 2.46
N ALA A 328 7.43 11.36 1.86
CA ALA A 328 6.12 11.26 2.50
C ALA A 328 6.05 10.42 3.78
N PHE A 329 6.53 9.16 3.74
CA PHE A 329 6.46 8.25 4.89
C PHE A 329 7.52 8.54 5.96
N ASP A 330 8.69 9.07 5.59
CA ASP A 330 9.78 9.32 6.53
C ASP A 330 9.62 10.64 7.33
N VAL A 331 8.73 11.54 6.89
CA VAL A 331 8.56 12.89 7.48
C VAL A 331 7.30 13.05 8.34
N VAL A 332 6.55 11.97 8.54
CA VAL A 332 5.33 12.00 9.38
C VAL A 332 5.70 12.32 10.82
N ASP A 333 5.22 13.43 11.36
CA ASP A 333 5.41 13.79 12.77
C ASP A 333 4.48 12.92 13.64
N HIS A 334 5.05 12.20 14.61
CA HIS A 334 4.29 11.25 15.43
C HIS A 334 3.25 11.93 16.31
N ILE A 335 3.51 13.14 16.80
CA ILE A 335 2.58 13.86 17.68
C ILE A 335 1.35 14.27 16.86
N ILE A 336 1.57 14.91 15.72
CA ILE A 336 0.49 15.34 14.82
C ILE A 336 -0.31 14.13 14.32
N MET A 337 0.37 13.06 13.90
CA MET A 337 -0.27 11.82 13.46
C MET A 337 -1.17 11.23 14.56
N LEU A 338 -0.70 11.19 15.82
CA LEU A 338 -1.46 10.65 16.93
C LEU A 338 -2.64 11.55 17.31
N ASP A 339 -2.47 12.87 17.29
CA ASP A 339 -3.55 13.83 17.55
C ASP A 339 -4.66 13.69 16.49
N GLU A 340 -4.30 13.68 15.21
CA GLU A 340 -5.26 13.47 14.12
C GLU A 340 -5.93 12.10 14.22
N LEU A 341 -5.18 11.04 14.56
CA LEU A 341 -5.77 9.72 14.77
C LEU A 341 -6.81 9.72 15.90
N HIS A 342 -6.53 10.45 17.00
CA HIS A 342 -7.45 10.56 18.12
C HIS A 342 -8.77 11.24 17.71
N GLU A 343 -8.66 12.37 17.00
CA GLU A 343 -9.82 13.14 16.53
C GLU A 343 -10.72 12.33 15.59
N HIS A 344 -10.13 11.56 14.68
CA HIS A 344 -10.88 10.83 13.65
C HIS A 344 -11.42 9.48 14.09
N THR A 345 -10.71 8.75 14.96
CA THR A 345 -11.16 7.42 15.39
C THR A 345 -12.07 7.46 16.61
N GLN A 346 -11.93 8.50 17.45
CA GLN A 346 -12.63 8.64 18.74
C GLN A 346 -12.52 7.39 19.64
N ASN A 347 -11.51 6.56 19.40
CA ASN A 347 -11.28 5.30 20.11
C ASN A 347 -9.99 5.42 20.92
N HIS A 348 -10.13 5.82 22.18
CA HIS A 348 -8.98 6.07 23.05
C HIS A 348 -8.11 4.81 23.29
N SER A 349 -8.73 3.62 23.37
CA SER A 349 -7.99 2.36 23.53
C SER A 349 -7.10 2.07 22.32
N MET A 350 -7.65 2.20 21.11
CA MET A 350 -6.87 1.97 19.88
C MET A 350 -5.79 3.04 19.68
N TRP A 351 -6.11 4.30 20.01
CA TRP A 351 -5.13 5.38 20.00
C TRP A 351 -3.94 5.08 20.94
N THR A 352 -4.21 4.63 22.17
CA THR A 352 -3.17 4.26 23.15
C THR A 352 -2.28 3.13 22.64
N ILE A 353 -2.86 2.13 21.98
CA ILE A 353 -2.10 1.04 21.36
C ILE A 353 -1.15 1.59 20.28
N VAL A 354 -1.64 2.43 19.38
CA VAL A 354 -0.81 3.02 18.31
C VAL A 354 0.26 3.94 18.89
N LYS A 355 -0.06 4.73 19.91
CA LYS A 355 0.91 5.56 20.64
C LYS A 355 2.04 4.70 21.22
N ASN A 356 1.72 3.57 21.84
CA ASN A 356 2.72 2.68 22.42
C ASN A 356 3.57 1.96 21.35
N LEU A 357 2.97 1.63 20.19
CA LEU A 357 3.72 1.08 19.05
C LEU A 357 4.73 2.06 18.44
N TYR A 358 4.47 3.36 18.55
CA TYR A 358 5.32 4.41 17.98
C TYR A 358 6.24 5.07 19.01
N ASN A 359 6.04 4.81 20.30
CA ASN A 359 6.90 5.30 21.37
C ASN A 359 8.20 4.48 21.45
N GLY A 360 9.36 5.15 21.39
CA GLY A 360 10.65 4.49 21.51
C GLY A 360 10.98 3.53 20.35
N LEU A 361 10.50 3.81 19.14
CA LEU A 361 10.83 3.00 17.96
C LEU A 361 12.35 2.98 17.72
N VAL A 362 12.91 1.79 17.52
CA VAL A 362 14.34 1.59 17.24
C VAL A 362 14.50 0.88 15.90
N SER A 363 15.53 1.26 15.14
CA SER A 363 15.86 0.64 13.87
C SER A 363 17.32 0.27 13.75
N LYS A 364 17.62 -0.75 12.95
CA LYS A 364 18.98 -1.09 12.50
C LYS A 364 19.05 -1.12 10.97
N VAL A 365 20.18 -0.72 10.39
CA VAL A 365 20.36 -0.82 8.93
C VAL A 365 21.04 -2.14 8.56
N LYS A 366 20.47 -2.89 7.62
CA LYS A 366 21.12 -4.07 7.02
C LYS A 366 21.64 -3.73 5.62
N TRP A 367 22.95 -3.87 5.42
CA TRP A 367 23.62 -3.59 4.15
C TRP A 367 24.68 -4.64 3.82
N LYS A 368 24.60 -5.24 2.63
CA LYS A 368 25.52 -6.29 2.14
C LYS A 368 25.78 -7.42 3.16
N GLY A 369 24.74 -7.86 3.87
CA GLY A 369 24.83 -8.93 4.87
C GLY A 369 25.19 -8.47 6.28
N ASN A 370 25.70 -7.25 6.45
CA ASN A 370 26.06 -6.70 7.75
C ASN A 370 24.89 -5.90 8.35
N ILE A 371 24.76 -5.92 9.68
CA ILE A 371 23.77 -5.14 10.44
C ILE A 371 24.52 -4.05 11.23
N GLY A 372 24.09 -2.80 11.07
CA GLY A 372 24.66 -1.66 11.78
C GLY A 372 24.10 -1.48 13.20
N ASN A 373 24.55 -0.40 13.84
CA ASN A 373 24.10 0.00 15.17
C ASN A 373 22.61 0.38 15.18
N SER A 374 21.98 0.24 16.35
CA SER A 374 20.63 0.74 16.59
C SER A 374 20.59 2.26 16.65
N PHE A 375 19.50 2.84 16.15
CA PHE A 375 19.19 4.26 16.28
C PHE A 375 17.68 4.43 16.48
N GLU A 376 17.30 5.49 17.19
CA GLU A 376 15.89 5.80 17.47
C GLU A 376 15.21 6.47 16.26
N ILE A 377 13.93 6.18 16.08
CA ILE A 377 13.08 6.80 15.07
C ILE A 377 12.17 7.82 15.77
N HIS A 378 12.47 9.10 15.55
CA HIS A 378 11.66 10.21 16.07
C HIS A 378 10.58 10.73 15.10
N GLN A 379 10.65 10.32 13.83
CA GLN A 379 9.72 10.74 12.78
C GLN A 379 9.55 9.66 11.71
N GLY A 380 8.38 9.65 11.09
CA GLY A 380 8.02 8.78 9.99
C GLY A 380 7.25 7.53 10.41
N VAL A 381 6.53 6.97 9.44
CA VAL A 381 5.88 5.66 9.53
C VAL A 381 6.73 4.59 8.86
N ARG A 382 6.63 3.34 9.34
CA ARG A 382 7.46 2.22 8.87
C ARG A 382 7.10 1.86 7.42
N GLN A 383 7.99 2.15 6.46
CA GLN A 383 7.75 1.80 5.06
C GLN A 383 7.83 0.27 4.84
N GLY A 384 6.68 -0.39 4.91
CA GLY A 384 6.55 -1.85 4.93
C GLY A 384 5.66 -2.38 6.06
N GLY A 385 5.28 -1.51 7.01
CA GLY A 385 4.25 -1.79 8.02
C GLY A 385 2.85 -1.87 7.39
N ILE A 386 2.00 -2.67 8.00
CA ILE A 386 0.59 -2.86 7.64
C ILE A 386 -0.25 -1.65 8.04
N LEU A 387 0.01 -1.04 9.20
CA LEU A 387 -0.69 0.17 9.65
C LEU A 387 -0.22 1.44 8.94
N SER A 388 1.02 1.48 8.49
CA SER A 388 1.65 2.72 7.98
C SER A 388 0.88 3.40 6.84
N PRO A 389 0.30 2.69 5.86
CA PRO A 389 -0.56 3.30 4.85
C PRO A 389 -1.82 3.95 5.44
N PHE A 390 -2.44 3.34 6.45
CA PHE A 390 -3.61 3.90 7.12
C PHE A 390 -3.23 5.13 7.95
N LEU A 391 -2.15 5.07 8.72
CA LEU A 391 -1.68 6.17 9.55
C LEU A 391 -1.28 7.40 8.71
N TYR A 392 -0.58 7.18 7.59
CA TYR A 392 -0.27 8.25 6.65
C TYR A 392 -1.54 8.88 6.07
N LYS A 393 -2.52 8.06 5.69
CA LYS A 393 -3.80 8.52 5.15
C LYS A 393 -4.65 9.26 6.20
N ALA A 394 -4.61 8.82 7.45
CA ALA A 394 -5.31 9.43 8.58
C ALA A 394 -4.82 10.86 8.87
N GLN A 395 -3.61 11.21 8.44
CA GLN A 395 -3.07 12.56 8.54
C GLN A 395 -3.59 13.53 7.43
N HIS A 396 -4.30 13.00 6.42
CA HIS A 396 -4.59 13.72 5.18
C HIS A 396 -6.05 13.59 4.75
N VAL A 397 -6.95 13.50 5.73
CA VAL A 397 -8.37 13.15 5.57
C VAL A 397 -9.13 14.08 4.61
N GLY A 398 -8.71 15.34 4.45
CA GLY A 398 -9.38 16.36 3.63
C GLY A 398 -8.82 16.59 2.22
N CYS A 399 -7.77 15.86 1.78
CA CYS A 399 -7.10 16.17 0.51
C CYS A 399 -7.46 15.16 -0.60
N PRO A 400 -7.92 15.60 -1.79
CA PRO A 400 -8.13 14.72 -2.93
C PRO A 400 -6.78 14.18 -3.41
N THR A 401 -6.47 12.93 -3.09
CA THR A 401 -5.11 12.39 -3.21
C THR A 401 -5.10 10.93 -3.63
N CYS A 402 -3.95 10.51 -4.14
CA CYS A 402 -3.54 9.12 -4.21
C CYS A 402 -2.30 8.97 -3.33
N ALA A 403 -2.48 8.86 -2.02
CA ALA A 403 -1.39 8.92 -1.05
C ALA A 403 -0.63 10.27 -1.13
N ASP A 404 0.65 10.28 -1.53
CA ASP A 404 1.51 11.46 -1.60
C ASP A 404 1.39 12.26 -2.90
N ASP A 405 0.81 11.66 -3.94
CA ASP A 405 0.53 12.32 -5.22
C ASP A 405 -0.81 13.07 -5.14
N VAL A 406 -0.74 14.41 -5.14
CA VAL A 406 -1.90 15.31 -5.15
C VAL A 406 -2.04 15.96 -6.52
N ALA A 407 -3.27 16.08 -7.03
CA ALA A 407 -3.54 16.78 -8.28
C ALA A 407 -4.66 17.80 -8.11
N PHE A 408 -4.36 19.06 -8.42
CA PHE A 408 -5.34 20.14 -8.48
C PHE A 408 -5.70 20.42 -9.93
N ILE A 409 -6.99 20.60 -10.18
CA ILE A 409 -7.52 20.88 -11.50
C ILE A 409 -8.49 22.07 -11.38
N SER A 410 -8.37 23.06 -12.27
CA SER A 410 -9.34 24.18 -12.39
C SER A 410 -9.27 24.80 -13.78
N ASN A 411 -10.36 25.47 -14.20
CA ASN A 411 -10.39 26.36 -15.36
C ASN A 411 -9.96 27.81 -15.01
N CYS A 412 -9.60 28.07 -13.75
CA CYS A 412 -9.25 29.39 -13.24
C CYS A 412 -7.85 29.36 -12.61
N GLU A 413 -6.98 30.28 -13.05
CA GLU A 413 -5.60 30.38 -12.56
C GLU A 413 -5.55 30.72 -11.05
N GLN A 414 -6.40 31.64 -10.61
CA GLN A 414 -6.46 32.13 -9.23
C GLN A 414 -7.01 31.07 -8.26
N GLU A 415 -7.94 30.24 -8.71
CA GLU A 415 -8.44 29.11 -7.90
C GLU A 415 -7.32 28.09 -7.65
N LEU A 416 -6.50 27.78 -8.66
CA LEU A 416 -5.32 26.93 -8.47
C LEU A 416 -4.30 27.54 -7.53
N GLN A 417 -4.05 28.86 -7.64
CA GLN A 417 -3.18 29.54 -6.70
C GLN A 417 -3.72 29.45 -5.27
N CYS A 418 -5.03 29.61 -5.08
CA CYS A 418 -5.66 29.48 -3.77
C CYS A 418 -5.50 28.05 -3.21
N MET A 419 -5.77 27.03 -4.03
CA MET A 419 -5.58 25.62 -3.66
C MET A 419 -4.12 25.33 -3.26
N LEU A 420 -3.15 25.85 -4.01
CA LEU A 420 -1.73 25.72 -3.66
C LEU A 420 -1.38 26.43 -2.36
N SER A 421 -1.86 27.65 -2.15
CA SER A 421 -1.60 28.43 -0.93
C SER A 421 -2.17 27.74 0.31
N VAL A 422 -3.41 27.22 0.24
CA VAL A 422 -4.05 26.44 1.32
C VAL A 422 -3.26 25.16 1.59
N THR A 423 -2.88 24.43 0.53
CA THR A 423 -2.10 23.19 0.66
C THR A 423 -0.74 23.45 1.30
N ASN A 424 -0.04 24.50 0.88
CA ASN A 424 1.24 24.89 1.47
C ASN A 424 1.10 25.29 2.95
N HIS A 425 0.03 26.02 3.30
CA HIS A 425 -0.27 26.37 4.68
C HIS A 425 -0.51 25.12 5.54
N HIS A 426 -1.34 24.19 5.07
CA HIS A 426 -1.60 22.94 5.77
C HIS A 426 -0.37 22.05 5.86
N ALA A 427 0.43 21.94 4.79
CA ALA A 427 1.67 21.17 4.80
C ALA A 427 2.65 21.70 5.85
N ASN A 428 2.78 23.03 5.99
CA ASN A 428 3.60 23.64 7.04
C ASN A 428 3.08 23.33 8.45
N GLN A 429 1.76 23.30 8.65
CA GLN A 429 1.14 22.94 9.93
C GLN A 429 1.40 21.47 10.29
N SER A 430 1.24 20.58 9.31
CA SER A 430 1.49 19.15 9.45
C SER A 430 2.98 18.78 9.39
N ARG A 431 3.89 19.77 9.30
CA ARG A 431 5.35 19.61 9.18
C ARG A 431 5.78 18.77 7.96
N VAL A 432 4.97 18.75 6.91
CA VAL A 432 5.26 18.08 5.64
C VAL A 432 5.91 19.07 4.68
N THR A 433 7.05 18.69 4.11
CA THR A 433 7.72 19.52 3.10
C THR A 433 7.23 19.16 1.70
N ILE A 434 6.61 20.10 1.00
CA ILE A 434 6.28 19.94 -0.43
C ILE A 434 7.55 20.12 -1.27
N ASN A 435 7.72 19.33 -2.32
CA ASN A 435 8.85 19.43 -3.24
C ASN A 435 8.57 20.38 -4.41
N PRO A 436 9.09 21.63 -4.42
CA PRO A 436 8.79 22.58 -5.48
C PRO A 436 9.31 22.13 -6.85
N SER A 437 10.44 21.41 -6.89
CA SER A 437 11.07 20.95 -8.14
C SER A 437 10.31 19.80 -8.82
N LYS A 438 9.51 19.06 -8.07
CA LYS A 438 8.66 17.99 -8.60
C LYS A 438 7.21 18.43 -8.77
N THR A 439 6.79 19.50 -8.11
CA THR A 439 5.51 20.13 -8.37
C THR A 439 5.51 20.71 -9.79
N LYS A 440 4.57 20.27 -10.61
CA LYS A 440 4.49 20.66 -12.03
C LYS A 440 3.11 21.15 -12.38
N ALA A 441 3.06 22.29 -13.07
CA ALA A 441 1.85 22.79 -13.71
C ALA A 441 1.82 22.39 -15.18
N VAL A 442 0.65 22.05 -15.72
CA VAL A 442 0.40 21.75 -17.13
C VAL A 442 -0.93 22.34 -17.54
N ILE A 443 -0.99 22.84 -18.78
CA ILE A 443 -2.25 23.30 -19.38
C ILE A 443 -2.80 22.13 -20.21
N LEU A 444 -3.93 21.56 -19.79
CA LEU A 444 -4.59 20.45 -20.49
C LEU A 444 -5.47 20.93 -21.65
N ASN A 445 -5.99 22.15 -21.55
CA ASN A 445 -6.67 22.84 -22.64
C ASN A 445 -6.25 24.31 -22.66
N LYS A 446 -5.63 24.77 -23.76
CA LYS A 446 -5.12 26.14 -23.89
C LYS A 446 -5.91 26.92 -24.95
N PRO A 447 -6.71 27.93 -24.55
CA PRO A 447 -7.35 28.84 -25.49
C PRO A 447 -6.32 29.66 -26.25
N LYS A 448 -6.69 30.15 -27.44
CA LYS A 448 -5.81 31.01 -28.26
C LYS A 448 -5.46 32.32 -27.57
N SER A 449 -6.35 32.81 -26.70
CA SER A 449 -6.16 34.06 -25.93
C SER A 449 -5.13 33.94 -24.80
N ILE A 450 -4.68 32.73 -24.46
CA ILE A 450 -3.77 32.50 -23.33
C ILE A 450 -2.39 32.08 -23.84
N ASN A 451 -1.38 32.85 -23.43
CA ASN A 451 0.02 32.52 -23.63
C ASN A 451 0.57 31.79 -22.41
N ARG A 452 1.32 30.71 -22.65
CA ARG A 452 1.93 29.90 -21.58
C ARG A 452 2.95 30.70 -20.77
N SER A 453 3.64 31.66 -21.40
CA SER A 453 4.65 32.53 -20.76
C SER A 453 4.10 33.44 -19.68
N ASP A 454 2.82 33.77 -19.75
CA ASP A 454 2.20 34.79 -18.91
C ASP A 454 1.66 34.19 -17.60
N LEU A 455 1.63 32.86 -17.52
CA LEU A 455 1.08 32.10 -16.39
C LEU A 455 2.18 31.73 -15.40
N GLN A 456 1.91 31.98 -14.12
CA GLN A 456 2.79 31.59 -13.03
C GLN A 456 2.00 31.31 -11.75
N TRP A 457 2.44 30.31 -11.01
CA TRP A 457 1.94 30.02 -9.67
C TRP A 457 3.07 30.12 -8.65
N THR A 458 2.73 30.32 -7.38
CA THR A 458 3.66 30.37 -6.26
C THR A 458 3.38 29.25 -5.27
N LEU A 459 4.45 28.62 -4.79
CA LEU A 459 4.44 27.64 -3.71
C LEU A 459 5.44 28.08 -2.64
N GLY A 460 4.93 28.77 -1.61
CA GLY A 460 5.77 29.46 -0.64
C GLY A 460 6.59 30.55 -1.33
N LYS A 461 7.93 30.39 -1.32
CA LYS A 461 8.86 31.33 -1.98
C LYS A 461 9.25 30.91 -3.41
N ASN A 462 8.77 29.76 -3.88
CA ASN A 462 9.16 29.21 -5.16
C ASN A 462 8.11 29.52 -6.23
N TYR A 463 8.56 29.72 -7.46
CA TYR A 463 7.69 29.90 -8.62
C TYR A 463 7.52 28.59 -9.38
N ILE A 464 6.30 28.31 -9.82
CA ILE A 464 5.93 27.16 -10.63
C ILE A 464 5.43 27.70 -11.97
N TYR A 465 6.12 27.30 -13.05
CA TYR A 465 5.76 27.66 -14.41
C TYR A 465 5.10 26.47 -15.13
N PRO A 466 4.16 26.72 -16.06
CA PRO A 466 3.55 25.65 -16.82
C PRO A 466 4.57 24.95 -17.73
N SER A 467 4.61 23.64 -17.62
CA SER A 467 5.39 22.71 -18.44
C SER A 467 4.55 22.13 -19.59
N GLU A 468 5.22 21.48 -20.54
CA GLU A 468 4.54 20.81 -21.67
C GLU A 468 3.77 19.57 -21.21
N ASP A 469 4.34 18.82 -20.27
CA ASP A 469 3.76 17.61 -19.71
C ASP A 469 4.13 17.39 -18.24
N THR A 470 3.30 16.59 -17.57
CA THR A 470 3.55 16.06 -16.24
C THR A 470 3.15 14.60 -16.15
N THR A 471 3.79 13.83 -15.28
CA THR A 471 3.37 12.46 -14.98
C THR A 471 2.48 12.48 -13.75
N HIS A 472 1.26 11.95 -13.87
CA HIS A 472 0.31 11.77 -12.79
C HIS A 472 -0.10 10.29 -12.73
N LEU A 473 0.19 9.61 -11.61
CA LEU A 473 -0.13 8.19 -11.38
C LEU A 473 0.38 7.26 -12.50
N GLY A 474 1.57 7.60 -13.00
CA GLY A 474 2.23 6.88 -14.08
C GLY A 474 1.73 7.21 -15.48
N LEU A 475 0.72 8.07 -15.65
CA LEU A 475 0.22 8.56 -16.93
C LEU A 475 0.78 9.94 -17.24
N ILE A 476 1.20 10.17 -18.48
CA ILE A 476 1.67 11.47 -18.95
C ILE A 476 0.43 12.31 -19.29
N ARG A 477 0.36 13.53 -18.77
CA ARG A 477 -0.71 14.50 -19.02
C ARG A 477 -0.12 15.67 -19.76
N ALA A 478 -0.64 15.95 -20.95
CA ALA A 478 -0.06 16.93 -21.87
C ALA A 478 -1.13 17.55 -22.76
N GLU A 479 -0.99 18.82 -23.14
CA GLU A 479 -1.97 19.52 -23.98
C GLU A 479 -2.25 18.81 -25.32
N ILE A 480 -1.22 18.27 -25.97
CA ILE A 480 -1.31 17.73 -27.33
C ILE A 480 -0.67 16.32 -27.34
N LYS A 481 -1.23 15.40 -28.14
CA LYS A 481 -0.71 14.03 -28.35
C LYS A 481 -0.57 13.20 -27.05
N GLU A 482 -1.35 13.50 -26.01
CA GLU A 482 -1.32 12.79 -24.71
C GLU A 482 -1.31 11.26 -24.89
N ASN A 483 -2.24 10.74 -25.70
CA ASN A 483 -2.33 9.30 -25.97
C ASN A 483 -1.06 8.74 -26.64
N ASP A 484 -0.54 9.41 -27.66
CA ASP A 484 0.62 8.90 -28.42
C ASP A 484 1.86 8.81 -27.52
N VAL A 485 2.07 9.84 -26.68
CA VAL A 485 3.17 9.88 -25.72
C VAL A 485 3.03 8.78 -24.66
N ASN A 486 1.82 8.54 -24.15
CA ASN A 486 1.57 7.43 -23.22
C ASN A 486 1.80 6.06 -23.86
N ILE A 487 1.36 5.85 -25.10
CA ILE A 487 1.55 4.59 -25.84
C ILE A 487 3.04 4.32 -26.02
N GLU A 488 3.81 5.32 -26.43
CA GLU A 488 5.25 5.19 -26.61
C GLU A 488 5.95 4.86 -25.29
N ALA A 489 5.59 5.55 -24.20
CA ALA A 489 6.11 5.29 -22.86
C ALA A 489 5.82 3.85 -22.40
N ARG A 490 4.59 3.35 -22.62
CA ARG A 490 4.19 1.97 -22.30
C ARG A 490 4.97 0.96 -23.11
N ILE A 491 5.10 1.15 -24.41
CA ILE A 491 5.89 0.26 -25.28
C ILE A 491 7.35 0.24 -24.85
N SER A 492 7.93 1.39 -24.50
CA SER A 492 9.32 1.49 -24.04
C SER A 492 9.55 0.76 -22.71
N ILE A 493 8.67 0.93 -21.72
CA ILE A 493 8.72 0.18 -20.44
C ILE A 493 8.57 -1.32 -20.70
N THR A 494 7.66 -1.69 -21.58
CA THR A 494 7.35 -3.08 -21.90
C THR A 494 8.48 -3.77 -22.64
N ARG A 495 9.13 -3.10 -23.61
CA ARG A 495 10.34 -3.60 -24.28
C ARG A 495 11.46 -3.88 -23.27
N ARG A 496 11.71 -2.96 -22.34
CA ARG A 496 12.72 -3.18 -21.28
C ARG A 496 12.38 -4.39 -20.41
N THR A 497 11.10 -4.57 -20.09
CA THR A 497 10.61 -5.73 -19.33
C THR A 497 10.85 -7.03 -20.12
N LEU A 498 10.49 -7.07 -21.40
CA LEU A 498 10.74 -8.21 -22.27
C LEU A 498 12.23 -8.54 -22.38
N TYR A 499 13.08 -7.54 -22.60
CA TYR A 499 14.54 -7.75 -22.67
C TYR A 499 15.10 -8.31 -21.36
N SER A 500 14.64 -7.83 -20.20
CA SER A 500 15.07 -8.39 -18.92
C SER A 500 14.65 -9.85 -18.70
N LEU A 501 13.60 -10.30 -19.40
CA LEU A 501 13.10 -11.67 -19.34
C LEU A 501 13.66 -12.55 -20.47
N MET A 502 14.49 -12.05 -21.38
CA MET A 502 15.03 -12.88 -22.47
C MET A 502 15.85 -14.07 -21.96
N ASN A 503 16.60 -13.87 -20.87
CA ASN A 503 17.41 -14.90 -20.23
C ASN A 503 16.57 -16.02 -19.59
N THR A 504 15.27 -15.78 -19.37
CA THR A 504 14.36 -16.83 -18.90
C THR A 504 13.83 -17.69 -20.06
N GLY A 505 14.32 -17.52 -21.29
CA GLY A 505 13.92 -18.31 -22.45
C GLY A 505 12.81 -17.70 -23.32
N LEU A 506 12.58 -16.39 -23.27
CA LEU A 506 11.56 -15.69 -24.07
C LEU A 506 11.98 -15.32 -25.51
N HIS A 507 13.12 -15.83 -25.98
CA HIS A 507 13.68 -15.53 -27.30
C HIS A 507 13.12 -16.41 -28.43
N GLY A 508 12.20 -17.34 -28.13
CA GLY A 508 11.50 -18.16 -29.11
C GLY A 508 12.26 -19.43 -29.47
N THR A 509 13.23 -19.33 -30.38
CA THR A 509 14.01 -20.49 -30.85
C THR A 509 14.93 -21.01 -29.76
N ASN A 510 14.85 -22.30 -29.40
CA ASN A 510 15.53 -22.89 -28.25
C ASN A 510 15.14 -22.23 -26.90
N GLY A 511 14.02 -21.51 -26.88
CA GLY A 511 13.46 -20.90 -25.68
C GLY A 511 12.51 -21.83 -24.93
N LEU A 512 11.72 -21.24 -24.04
CA LEU A 512 10.64 -21.93 -23.34
C LEU A 512 9.55 -22.39 -24.34
N ASN A 513 8.77 -23.38 -23.91
CA ASN A 513 7.52 -23.73 -24.58
C ASN A 513 6.66 -22.46 -24.83
N PRO A 514 6.10 -22.28 -26.04
CA PRO A 514 5.33 -21.09 -26.41
C PRO A 514 4.19 -20.74 -25.43
N GLN A 515 3.52 -21.75 -24.85
CA GLN A 515 2.46 -21.56 -23.87
C GLN A 515 3.00 -21.01 -22.55
N THR A 516 4.17 -21.48 -22.11
CA THR A 516 4.85 -20.95 -20.92
C THR A 516 5.33 -19.53 -21.16
N SER A 517 5.92 -19.25 -22.33
CA SER A 517 6.29 -17.89 -22.73
C SER A 517 5.08 -16.95 -22.75
N TYR A 518 3.94 -17.42 -23.27
CA TYR A 518 2.70 -16.65 -23.28
C TYR A 518 2.17 -16.39 -21.86
N LYS A 519 2.19 -17.39 -20.97
CA LYS A 519 1.84 -17.19 -19.55
C LYS A 519 2.72 -16.12 -18.88
N ILE A 520 4.04 -16.20 -19.06
CA ILE A 520 4.97 -15.18 -18.53
C ILE A 520 4.66 -13.80 -19.13
N TYR A 521 4.37 -13.74 -20.43
CA TYR A 521 3.98 -12.52 -21.12
C TYR A 521 2.67 -11.93 -20.57
N GLN A 522 1.65 -12.75 -20.33
CA GLN A 522 0.39 -12.34 -19.71
C GLN A 522 0.58 -11.83 -18.28
N SER A 523 1.47 -12.46 -17.49
CA SER A 523 1.69 -12.07 -16.10
C SER A 523 2.54 -10.81 -15.93
N TYR A 524 3.60 -10.63 -16.73
CA TYR A 524 4.58 -9.56 -16.50
C TYR A 524 4.52 -8.43 -17.53
N VAL A 525 4.11 -8.74 -18.77
CA VAL A 525 4.26 -7.84 -19.91
C VAL A 525 2.95 -7.14 -20.24
N ILE A 526 1.85 -7.87 -20.38
CA ILE A 526 0.52 -7.31 -20.64
C ILE A 526 0.09 -6.25 -19.61
N PRO A 527 0.23 -6.46 -18.28
CA PRO A 527 -0.16 -5.45 -17.29
C PRO A 527 0.62 -4.15 -17.42
N ARG A 528 1.91 -4.21 -17.79
CA ARG A 528 2.75 -3.02 -18.00
C ARG A 528 2.45 -2.32 -19.31
N LEU A 529 2.10 -3.09 -20.35
CA LEU A 529 1.75 -2.57 -21.67
C LEU A 529 0.44 -1.79 -21.62
N LEU A 530 -0.55 -2.31 -20.90
CA LEU A 530 -1.93 -1.82 -20.93
C LEU A 530 -2.30 -0.90 -19.76
N TYR A 531 -1.40 -0.68 -18.78
CA TYR A 531 -1.69 0.19 -17.64
C TYR A 531 -2.17 1.58 -18.08
N GLY A 532 -3.36 1.97 -17.62
CA GLY A 532 -3.99 3.25 -17.86
C GLY A 532 -4.66 3.39 -19.23
N MET A 533 -4.65 2.34 -20.06
CA MET A 533 -5.44 2.31 -21.30
C MET A 533 -6.93 2.13 -21.02
N GLU A 534 -7.30 1.82 -19.77
CA GLU A 534 -8.69 1.75 -19.31
C GLU A 534 -9.41 3.10 -19.41
N ILE A 535 -8.68 4.22 -19.32
CA ILE A 535 -9.25 5.57 -19.22
C ILE A 535 -8.89 6.49 -20.38
N LEU A 536 -8.01 6.05 -21.29
CA LEU A 536 -7.59 6.83 -22.45
C LEU A 536 -8.36 6.39 -23.70
N PRO A 537 -9.09 7.28 -24.39
CA PRO A 537 -9.82 6.92 -25.59
C PRO A 537 -8.87 6.72 -26.77
N LEU A 538 -8.66 5.48 -27.20
CA LEU A 538 -7.75 5.13 -28.29
C LEU A 538 -8.47 5.15 -29.66
N ASN A 539 -7.80 5.69 -30.69
CA ASN A 539 -8.28 5.55 -32.07
C ASN A 539 -7.71 4.29 -32.75
N GLN A 540 -8.23 3.95 -33.94
CA GLN A 540 -7.79 2.74 -34.65
C GLN A 540 -6.28 2.70 -34.93
N LYS A 541 -5.68 3.83 -35.34
CA LYS A 541 -4.23 3.90 -35.62
C LYS A 541 -3.40 3.60 -34.36
N GLN A 542 -3.85 4.09 -33.21
CA GLN A 542 -3.23 3.83 -31.91
C GLN A 542 -3.41 2.36 -31.49
N MET A 543 -4.59 1.79 -31.69
CA MET A 543 -4.86 0.37 -31.45
C MET A 543 -3.96 -0.54 -32.32
N ASP A 544 -3.75 -0.15 -33.59
CA ASP A 544 -2.89 -0.88 -34.52
C ASP A 544 -1.41 -0.91 -34.08
N ILE A 545 -0.94 0.11 -33.35
CA ILE A 545 0.41 0.12 -32.77
C ILE A 545 0.52 -0.98 -31.70
N PHE A 546 -0.43 -1.08 -30.77
CA PHE A 546 -0.48 -2.15 -29.78
C PHE A 546 -0.62 -3.52 -30.44
N SER A 547 -1.49 -3.63 -31.44
CA SER A 547 -1.74 -4.89 -32.15
C SER A 547 -0.49 -5.40 -32.85
N ARG A 548 0.26 -4.52 -33.54
CA ARG A 548 1.55 -4.87 -34.15
C ARG A 548 2.57 -5.32 -33.10
N PHE A 549 2.68 -4.60 -31.99
CA PHE A 549 3.60 -4.96 -30.91
C PHE A 549 3.25 -6.32 -30.29
N HIS A 550 1.99 -6.55 -29.98
CA HIS A 550 1.50 -7.79 -29.38
C HIS A 550 1.71 -8.98 -30.32
N LYS A 551 1.25 -8.89 -31.58
CA LYS A 551 1.42 -9.94 -32.59
C LYS A 551 2.87 -10.29 -32.85
N LYS A 552 3.76 -9.29 -32.89
CA LYS A 552 5.21 -9.52 -33.07
C LYS A 552 5.75 -10.44 -31.96
N ASN A 553 5.38 -10.19 -30.71
CA ASN A 553 5.86 -11.01 -29.59
C ASN A 553 5.24 -12.41 -29.60
N LEU A 554 3.94 -12.54 -29.89
CA LEU A 554 3.30 -13.86 -30.00
C LEU A 554 3.91 -14.72 -31.12
N ARG A 555 4.26 -14.12 -32.26
CA ARG A 555 4.98 -14.82 -33.33
C ARG A 555 6.35 -15.28 -32.86
N ASN A 556 7.08 -14.41 -32.16
CA ASN A 556 8.41 -14.74 -31.64
C ASN A 556 8.36 -15.93 -30.68
N PHE A 557 7.40 -15.97 -29.74
CA PHE A 557 7.27 -17.09 -28.79
C PHE A 557 7.02 -18.42 -29.49
N GLN A 558 6.34 -18.39 -30.64
CA GLN A 558 6.01 -19.56 -31.44
C GLN A 558 7.03 -19.83 -32.56
N SER A 559 8.11 -19.04 -32.66
CA SER A 559 9.07 -19.08 -33.76
C SER A 559 8.44 -19.01 -35.16
N MET A 560 7.34 -18.27 -35.29
CA MET A 560 6.56 -18.19 -36.53
C MET A 560 7.10 -17.14 -37.52
N PRO A 561 7.01 -17.40 -38.84
CA PRO A 561 7.31 -16.40 -39.86
C PRO A 561 6.45 -15.14 -39.76
N THR A 562 6.97 -14.02 -40.29
CA THR A 562 6.26 -12.73 -40.32
C THR A 562 4.99 -12.76 -41.17
N ARG A 563 4.89 -13.70 -42.14
CA ARG A 563 3.75 -13.85 -43.05
C ARG A 563 2.63 -14.77 -42.54
N THR A 564 2.79 -15.45 -41.40
CA THR A 564 1.73 -16.32 -40.83
C THR A 564 0.40 -15.57 -40.68
N ALA A 565 -0.72 -16.22 -41.00
CA ALA A 565 -2.04 -15.63 -40.87
C ALA A 565 -2.31 -15.17 -39.43
N THR A 566 -2.93 -13.99 -39.26
CA THR A 566 -3.16 -13.38 -37.95
C THR A 566 -3.98 -14.30 -37.02
N GLY A 567 -5.01 -14.96 -37.54
CA GLY A 567 -5.83 -15.89 -36.75
C GLY A 567 -5.03 -17.04 -36.14
N ALA A 568 -4.09 -17.62 -36.90
CA ALA A 568 -3.25 -18.71 -36.43
C ALA A 568 -2.32 -18.30 -35.27
N VAL A 569 -1.80 -17.07 -35.29
CA VAL A 569 -0.92 -16.53 -34.23
C VAL A 569 -1.62 -16.53 -32.87
N TYR A 570 -2.92 -16.25 -32.84
CA TYR A 570 -3.73 -16.22 -31.63
C TYR A 570 -4.25 -17.60 -31.24
N LEU A 571 -4.81 -18.34 -32.21
CA LEU A 571 -5.52 -19.60 -31.98
C LEU A 571 -4.63 -20.67 -31.36
N ILE A 572 -3.38 -20.78 -31.80
CA ILE A 572 -2.44 -21.81 -31.32
C ILE A 572 -2.06 -21.61 -29.85
N LEU A 573 -1.99 -20.36 -29.36
CA LEU A 573 -1.71 -20.05 -27.95
C LEU A 573 -2.97 -19.93 -27.08
N GLY A 574 -4.16 -19.94 -27.69
CA GLY A 574 -5.40 -19.52 -27.03
C GLY A 574 -5.34 -18.05 -26.57
N ALA A 575 -4.63 -17.20 -27.32
CA ALA A 575 -4.40 -15.80 -26.95
C ALA A 575 -5.54 -14.88 -27.44
N LEU A 576 -5.94 -13.93 -26.59
CA LEU A 576 -6.87 -12.86 -27.00
C LEU A 576 -6.15 -11.82 -27.88
N THR A 577 -6.93 -11.12 -28.72
CA THR A 577 -6.41 -9.91 -29.37
C THR A 577 -6.11 -8.84 -28.33
N ILE A 578 -5.18 -7.93 -28.63
CA ILE A 578 -4.82 -6.87 -27.66
C ILE A 578 -6.00 -5.93 -27.39
N GLU A 579 -6.87 -5.74 -28.37
CA GLU A 579 -8.10 -4.97 -28.26
C GLU A 579 -9.07 -5.63 -27.29
N ALA A 580 -9.25 -6.95 -27.39
CA ALA A 580 -10.06 -7.70 -26.43
C ALA A 580 -9.49 -7.65 -25.01
N GLU A 581 -8.16 -7.67 -24.85
CA GLU A 581 -7.51 -7.47 -23.54
C GLU A 581 -7.76 -6.06 -22.97
N ILE A 582 -7.76 -5.03 -23.80
CA ILE A 582 -8.09 -3.65 -23.38
C ILE A 582 -9.58 -3.57 -22.99
N HIS A 583 -10.49 -4.08 -23.82
CA HIS A 583 -11.93 -4.07 -23.51
C HIS A 583 -12.24 -4.83 -22.22
N LYS A 584 -11.62 -5.99 -22.00
CA LYS A 584 -11.74 -6.75 -20.75
C LYS A 584 -11.35 -5.90 -19.52
N ARG A 585 -10.27 -5.13 -19.63
CA ARG A 585 -9.81 -4.23 -18.55
C ARG A 585 -10.74 -3.04 -18.35
N GLN A 586 -11.21 -2.43 -19.43
CA GLN A 586 -12.20 -1.35 -19.39
C GLN A 586 -13.51 -1.79 -18.72
N LEU A 587 -14.02 -2.97 -19.09
CA LEU A 587 -15.21 -3.55 -18.47
C LEU A 587 -15.00 -3.88 -16.99
N SER A 588 -13.84 -4.46 -16.64
CA SER A 588 -13.49 -4.74 -15.24
C SER A 588 -13.36 -3.45 -14.42
N PHE A 589 -12.78 -2.41 -15.02
CA PHE A 589 -12.64 -1.10 -14.40
C PHE A 589 -14.00 -0.41 -14.22
N LEU A 590 -14.88 -0.47 -15.21
CA LEU A 590 -16.26 0.01 -15.10
C LEU A 590 -17.04 -0.75 -14.03
N TYR A 591 -16.93 -2.07 -13.99
CA TYR A 591 -17.55 -2.88 -12.94
C TYR A 591 -17.08 -2.44 -11.55
N ASN A 592 -15.78 -2.19 -11.38
CA ASN A 592 -15.23 -1.69 -10.11
C ASN A 592 -15.76 -0.30 -9.74
N ILE A 593 -15.99 0.59 -10.72
CA ILE A 593 -16.60 1.90 -10.48
C ILE A 593 -18.06 1.74 -10.03
N VAL A 594 -18.83 0.91 -10.73
CA VAL A 594 -20.27 0.71 -10.45
C VAL A 594 -20.50 -0.05 -9.14
N SER A 595 -19.61 -0.98 -8.80
CA SER A 595 -19.69 -1.78 -7.56
C SER A 595 -19.10 -1.06 -6.34
N CYS A 596 -18.66 0.18 -6.51
CA CYS A 596 -18.03 0.95 -5.46
C CYS A 596 -19.09 1.65 -4.60
N ASP A 597 -19.01 1.51 -3.28
CA ASP A 597 -19.90 2.22 -2.32
C ASP A 597 -19.71 3.74 -2.32
N ASN A 598 -18.69 4.25 -3.03
CA ASN A 598 -18.40 5.66 -3.17
C ASN A 598 -19.23 6.27 -4.30
N SER A 599 -20.43 6.77 -3.95
CA SER A 599 -21.33 7.45 -4.91
C SER A 599 -20.65 8.62 -5.61
N THR A 600 -19.65 9.26 -4.99
CA THR A 600 -19.01 10.46 -5.52
C THR A 600 -18.41 10.20 -6.90
N ILE A 601 -17.77 9.06 -7.17
CA ILE A 601 -17.18 8.82 -8.50
C ILE A 601 -18.26 8.74 -9.58
N LEU A 602 -19.38 8.08 -9.29
CA LEU A 602 -20.51 7.99 -10.20
C LEU A 602 -21.17 9.35 -10.37
N ASP A 603 -21.40 10.09 -9.28
CA ASP A 603 -21.95 11.47 -9.30
C ASP A 603 -21.04 12.44 -10.08
N LEU A 604 -19.72 12.25 -10.01
CA LEU A 604 -18.71 13.03 -10.72
C LEU A 604 -18.66 12.71 -12.23
N ILE A 605 -19.13 11.54 -12.65
CA ILE A 605 -19.07 11.09 -14.06
C ILE A 605 -20.47 11.09 -14.70
N ASP A 606 -21.54 11.14 -13.92
CA ASP A 606 -22.91 11.12 -14.43
C ASP A 606 -23.24 12.42 -15.18
N ARG A 607 -23.16 12.32 -16.50
CA ARG A 607 -23.45 13.42 -17.42
C ARG A 607 -24.94 13.75 -17.51
N THR A 608 -25.83 12.87 -17.05
CA THR A 608 -27.29 13.05 -17.13
C THR A 608 -27.82 13.99 -16.03
N LEU A 609 -27.06 14.18 -14.95
CA LEU A 609 -27.38 15.11 -13.87
C LEU A 609 -27.00 16.57 -14.18
N LEU A 610 -26.36 16.84 -15.32
CA LEU A 610 -25.82 18.16 -15.68
C LEU A 610 -26.79 18.94 -16.56
N LYS A 611 -27.39 20.01 -16.02
CA LYS A 611 -28.09 21.00 -16.83
C LYS A 611 -27.07 21.82 -17.62
N ILE A 612 -27.38 22.15 -18.88
CA ILE A 612 -26.55 23.05 -19.69
C ILE A 612 -26.32 24.36 -18.92
N GLY A 613 -25.06 24.73 -18.68
CA GLY A 613 -24.66 25.92 -17.93
C GLY A 613 -24.40 25.74 -16.43
N SER A 614 -24.56 24.53 -15.87
CA SER A 614 -24.17 24.25 -14.48
C SER A 614 -22.69 23.84 -14.36
N VAL A 615 -22.02 24.29 -13.30
CA VAL A 615 -20.65 23.88 -12.95
C VAL A 615 -20.62 22.37 -12.68
N HIS A 616 -19.72 21.66 -13.36
CA HIS A 616 -19.56 20.21 -13.22
C HIS A 616 -19.18 19.81 -11.77
N PRO A 617 -19.73 18.72 -11.21
CA PRO A 617 -19.47 18.25 -9.85
C PRO A 617 -17.98 18.03 -9.53
N VAL A 618 -17.14 17.74 -10.53
CA VAL A 618 -15.67 17.63 -10.36
C VAL A 618 -15.05 18.91 -9.83
N TRP A 619 -15.66 20.08 -10.09
CA TRP A 619 -15.18 21.38 -9.63
C TRP A 619 -15.70 21.76 -8.23
N THR A 620 -16.57 20.96 -7.63
CA THR A 620 -17.04 21.18 -6.24
C THR A 620 -16.18 20.35 -5.27
N SER A 621 -15.30 21.02 -4.51
CA SER A 621 -14.28 20.40 -3.63
C SER A 621 -14.84 19.77 -2.33
N LEU A 622 -14.00 18.99 -1.64
CA LEU A 622 -14.39 17.81 -0.85
C LEU A 622 -14.10 17.82 0.66
N SER A 623 -14.34 18.94 1.32
CA SER A 623 -14.45 19.00 2.79
C SER A 623 -15.48 20.04 3.24
N SER A 624 -16.19 20.58 2.27
CA SER A 624 -17.04 21.74 2.35
C SER A 624 -18.34 21.32 1.70
N THR A 625 -19.48 21.58 2.34
CA THR A 625 -20.77 21.33 1.68
C THR A 625 -20.79 22.11 0.35
N ILE A 626 -21.58 21.69 -0.64
CA ILE A 626 -21.76 22.46 -1.89
C ILE A 626 -22.07 23.94 -1.58
N SER A 627 -22.74 24.21 -0.45
CA SER A 627 -22.95 25.55 0.08
C SER A 627 -21.64 26.26 0.44
N ASP A 628 -20.74 25.62 1.17
CA ASP A 628 -19.47 26.18 1.62
C ASP A 628 -18.50 26.45 0.46
N VAL A 629 -18.46 25.57 -0.55
CA VAL A 629 -17.69 25.79 -1.78
C VAL A 629 -18.20 27.02 -2.53
N LYS A 630 -19.53 27.13 -2.70
CA LYS A 630 -20.16 28.29 -3.33
C LYS A 630 -19.93 29.58 -2.53
N LYS A 631 -19.95 29.50 -1.20
CA LYS A 631 -19.63 30.62 -0.31
C LYS A 631 -18.21 31.13 -0.54
N GLY A 632 -17.23 30.22 -0.53
CA GLY A 632 -15.82 30.54 -0.80
C GLY A 632 -15.60 31.14 -2.19
N ALA A 633 -16.20 30.53 -3.22
CA ALA A 633 -16.06 30.98 -4.61
C ALA A 633 -16.55 32.42 -4.84
N VAL A 634 -17.67 32.83 -4.21
CA VAL A 634 -18.17 34.21 -4.30
C VAL A 634 -17.15 35.19 -3.71
N LYS A 635 -16.62 34.88 -2.53
CA LYS A 635 -15.63 35.74 -1.85
C LYS A 635 -14.32 35.84 -2.62
N ILE A 636 -13.85 34.73 -3.22
CA ILE A 636 -12.65 34.72 -4.08
C ILE A 636 -12.86 35.61 -5.30
N ARG A 637 -14.00 35.50 -6.00
CA ARG A 637 -14.31 36.35 -7.17
C ARG A 637 -14.36 37.83 -6.82
N LEU A 638 -14.84 38.17 -5.62
CA LEU A 638 -14.86 39.53 -5.10
C LEU A 638 -13.44 40.05 -4.83
N LEU A 639 -12.58 39.22 -4.24
CA LEU A 639 -11.16 39.54 -3.97
C LEU A 639 -10.36 39.73 -5.26
N THR A 640 -10.56 38.85 -6.25
CA THR A 640 -9.82 38.89 -7.53
C THR A 640 -10.38 39.91 -8.53
N GLY A 641 -11.49 40.59 -8.19
CA GLY A 641 -12.17 41.53 -9.09
C GLY A 641 -12.87 40.87 -10.29
N THR A 642 -12.94 39.53 -10.32
CA THR A 642 -13.59 38.78 -11.41
C THR A 642 -15.10 38.62 -11.21
N TYR A 643 -15.62 39.09 -10.07
CA TYR A 643 -17.06 39.19 -9.84
C TYR A 643 -17.68 40.25 -10.78
N LEU A 644 -18.68 39.83 -11.56
CA LEU A 644 -19.20 40.57 -12.71
C LEU A 644 -20.20 41.67 -12.31
N PHE A 645 -19.72 42.71 -11.64
CA PHE A 645 -20.48 43.92 -11.34
C PHE A 645 -20.72 44.80 -12.58
N GLU A 646 -21.79 45.60 -12.59
CA GLU A 646 -22.06 46.53 -13.70
C GLU A 646 -20.92 47.55 -13.91
N SER A 647 -20.24 48.00 -12.86
CA SER A 647 -19.04 48.85 -13.02
C SER A 647 -17.88 48.13 -13.72
N ASN A 648 -17.71 46.83 -13.49
CA ASN A 648 -16.71 46.02 -14.19
C ASN A 648 -17.11 45.80 -15.65
N LYS A 649 -18.38 45.48 -15.92
CA LYS A 649 -18.89 45.35 -17.29
C LYS A 649 -18.80 46.64 -18.10
N HIS A 650 -19.12 47.78 -17.48
CA HIS A 650 -18.95 49.10 -18.09
C HIS A 650 -17.49 49.33 -18.51
N LYS A 651 -16.53 49.01 -17.65
CA LYS A 651 -15.09 49.10 -17.98
C LYS A 651 -14.69 48.14 -19.09
N PHE A 652 -15.08 46.87 -19.02
CA PHE A 652 -14.74 45.85 -20.02
C PHE A 652 -15.36 46.11 -21.40
N SER A 653 -16.55 46.71 -21.43
CA SER A 653 -17.26 47.03 -22.68
C SER A 653 -16.84 48.36 -23.31
N GLY A 654 -15.86 49.07 -22.73
CA GLY A 654 -15.44 50.39 -23.20
C GLY A 654 -16.54 51.45 -23.02
N GLY A 655 -17.37 51.31 -21.99
CA GLY A 655 -18.44 52.24 -21.64
C GLY A 655 -19.79 51.98 -22.32
N LYS A 656 -19.93 50.88 -23.08
CA LYS A 656 -21.17 50.54 -23.80
C LYS A 656 -22.29 50.05 -22.89
N GLU A 657 -21.95 49.37 -21.79
CA GLU A 657 -22.92 48.94 -20.78
C GLU A 657 -23.03 49.97 -19.66
N SER A 658 -24.21 50.14 -19.06
CA SER A 658 -24.39 51.06 -17.92
C SER A 658 -23.59 50.59 -16.70
N SER A 659 -22.95 51.51 -15.98
CA SER A 659 -22.30 51.22 -14.70
C SER A 659 -23.28 51.16 -13.53
N LEU A 660 -24.54 51.58 -13.73
CA LEU A 660 -25.55 51.68 -12.68
C LEU A 660 -25.99 50.31 -12.19
N CYS A 661 -26.21 50.21 -10.90
CA CYS A 661 -26.71 49.01 -10.24
C CYS A 661 -28.11 48.65 -10.73
N ARG A 662 -28.24 47.49 -11.37
CA ARG A 662 -29.53 46.97 -11.84
C ARG A 662 -30.54 46.68 -10.72
N LEU A 663 -30.07 46.56 -9.48
CA LEU A 663 -30.94 46.32 -8.33
C LEU A 663 -31.64 47.58 -7.83
N CYS A 664 -30.91 48.70 -7.76
CA CYS A 664 -31.40 49.92 -7.13
C CYS A 664 -31.49 51.12 -8.08
N GLY A 665 -30.78 51.10 -9.20
CA GLY A 665 -30.74 52.17 -10.20
C GLY A 665 -30.06 53.47 -9.77
N THR A 666 -29.64 53.62 -8.51
CA THR A 666 -29.25 54.92 -7.94
C THR A 666 -27.76 55.23 -7.98
N SER A 667 -26.88 54.24 -8.10
CA SER A 667 -25.43 54.43 -8.09
C SER A 667 -24.70 53.31 -8.81
N ASN A 668 -23.41 53.52 -9.10
CA ASN A 668 -22.58 52.53 -9.77
C ASN A 668 -22.50 51.24 -8.95
N GLU A 669 -22.69 50.09 -9.59
CA GLU A 669 -22.49 48.81 -8.92
C GLU A 669 -21.01 48.48 -8.88
N ASP A 670 -20.33 48.89 -7.82
CA ASP A 670 -19.01 48.40 -7.46
C ASP A 670 -19.07 47.55 -6.20
N ILE A 671 -17.91 47.03 -5.78
CA ILE A 671 -17.82 46.14 -4.63
C ILE A 671 -18.28 46.79 -3.32
N THR A 672 -18.01 48.08 -3.16
CA THR A 672 -18.42 48.86 -1.99
C THR A 672 -19.94 49.05 -1.99
N HIS A 673 -20.50 49.40 -3.14
CA HIS A 673 -21.93 49.52 -3.32
C HIS A 673 -22.64 48.20 -3.01
N PHE A 674 -22.17 47.10 -3.59
CA PHE A 674 -22.74 45.77 -3.39
C PHE A 674 -22.69 45.32 -1.92
N LEU A 675 -21.52 45.43 -1.28
CA LEU A 675 -21.33 44.92 0.07
C LEU A 675 -21.94 45.82 1.15
N LEU A 676 -21.97 47.14 0.96
CA LEU A 676 -22.29 48.10 2.03
C LEU A 676 -23.45 49.05 1.75
N LEU A 677 -23.69 49.45 0.50
CA LEU A 677 -24.55 50.62 0.22
C LEU A 677 -25.88 50.29 -0.45
N CYS A 678 -25.95 49.22 -1.24
CA CYS A 678 -27.11 48.93 -2.08
C CYS A 678 -28.42 48.87 -1.25
N PRO A 679 -29.41 49.76 -1.53
CA PRO A 679 -30.67 49.78 -0.80
C PRO A 679 -31.47 48.48 -0.96
N ALA A 680 -31.47 47.91 -2.17
CA ALA A 680 -32.15 46.66 -2.49
C ALA A 680 -31.64 45.46 -1.66
N LEU A 681 -30.39 45.52 -1.18
CA LEU A 681 -29.78 44.48 -0.34
C LEU A 681 -29.79 44.83 1.15
N HIS A 682 -30.42 45.94 1.56
CA HIS A 682 -30.33 46.46 2.94
C HIS A 682 -30.89 45.48 3.98
N GLN A 683 -32.06 44.90 3.70
CA GLN A 683 -32.73 43.98 4.62
C GLN A 683 -31.85 42.78 4.96
N GLN A 684 -31.23 42.17 3.94
CA GLN A 684 -30.33 41.02 4.11
C GLN A 684 -29.00 41.42 4.77
N ARG A 685 -28.46 42.59 4.41
CA ARG A 685 -27.16 43.08 4.91
C ARG A 685 -27.18 43.46 6.39
N LYS A 686 -28.25 44.12 6.86
CA LYS A 686 -28.30 44.77 8.18
C LYS A 686 -27.99 43.81 9.34
N ALA A 687 -28.59 42.62 9.32
CA ALA A 687 -28.38 41.60 10.36
C ALA A 687 -26.96 40.99 10.27
N LEU A 688 -26.53 40.63 9.05
CA LEU A 688 -25.24 39.99 8.81
C LEU A 688 -24.06 40.89 9.22
N PHE A 689 -24.13 42.17 8.84
CA PHE A 689 -23.10 43.14 9.16
C PHE A 689 -23.07 43.49 10.65
N SER A 690 -24.23 43.63 11.30
CA SER A 690 -24.31 43.88 12.75
C SER A 690 -23.66 42.76 13.55
N ASN A 691 -23.92 41.50 13.17
CA ASN A 691 -23.32 40.34 13.83
C ASN A 691 -21.80 40.29 13.62
N LEU A 692 -21.34 40.54 12.38
CA LEU A 692 -19.90 40.58 12.06
C LEU A 692 -19.20 41.68 12.85
N LYS A 693 -19.80 42.88 12.91
CA LYS A 693 -19.28 44.02 13.67
C LYS A 693 -19.22 43.73 15.17
N ALA A 694 -20.26 43.12 15.75
CA ALA A 694 -20.29 42.76 17.16
C ALA A 694 -19.17 41.75 17.50
N LEU A 695 -18.97 40.74 16.65
CA LEU A 695 -17.89 39.77 16.81
C LEU A 695 -16.52 40.46 16.77
N VAL A 696 -16.26 41.31 15.77
CA VAL A 696 -14.97 42.01 15.68
C VAL A 696 -14.75 42.94 16.87
N ILE A 697 -15.76 43.68 17.32
CA ILE A 697 -15.68 44.54 18.52
C ILE A 697 -15.39 43.72 19.77
N SER A 698 -15.95 42.52 19.92
CA SER A 698 -15.64 41.65 21.06
C SER A 698 -14.17 41.21 21.11
N ILE A 699 -13.48 41.21 19.96
CA ILE A 699 -12.09 40.74 19.84
C ILE A 699 -11.09 41.91 19.98
N ILE A 700 -11.32 43.04 19.31
CA ILE A 700 -10.36 44.17 19.28
C ILE A 700 -10.81 45.38 20.10
N GLY A 701 -11.96 45.31 20.76
CA GLY A 701 -12.55 46.42 21.50
C GLY A 701 -13.17 47.50 20.60
N THR A 702 -13.99 48.35 21.21
CA THR A 702 -14.66 49.48 20.53
C THR A 702 -13.66 50.52 20.04
N SER A 703 -12.59 50.77 20.78
CA SER A 703 -11.48 51.64 20.38
C SER A 703 -10.67 51.07 19.21
N GLY A 704 -10.43 49.76 19.18
CA GLY A 704 -9.78 49.10 18.04
C GLY A 704 -10.60 49.19 16.76
N TRP A 705 -11.92 49.04 16.87
CA TRP A 705 -12.84 49.20 15.75
C TRP A 705 -12.79 50.61 15.15
N THR A 706 -12.87 51.66 15.98
CA THR A 706 -12.89 53.05 15.50
C THR A 706 -11.57 53.47 14.87
N VAL A 707 -10.44 52.92 15.34
CA VAL A 707 -9.12 53.20 14.77
C VAL A 707 -8.91 52.50 13.43
N ARG A 708 -9.32 51.23 13.30
CA ARG A 708 -9.00 50.41 12.12
C ARG A 708 -10.01 50.54 10.97
N PHE A 709 -11.28 50.81 11.26
CA PHE A 709 -12.35 50.82 10.26
C PHE A 709 -12.98 52.21 10.13
N LYS A 710 -12.17 53.17 9.65
CA LYS A 710 -12.55 54.59 9.57
C LYS A 710 -13.44 54.91 8.37
N ASN A 711 -13.26 54.17 7.27
CA ASN A 711 -13.98 54.40 6.03
C ASN A 711 -14.60 53.11 5.49
N GLN A 712 -15.42 53.24 4.44
CA GLN A 712 -16.10 52.11 3.82
C GLN A 712 -15.13 51.11 3.16
N VAL A 713 -13.98 51.58 2.67
CA VAL A 713 -12.97 50.74 2.02
C VAL A 713 -12.33 49.78 3.03
N ASP A 714 -12.05 50.24 4.24
CA ASP A 714 -11.49 49.41 5.31
C ASP A 714 -12.47 48.32 5.74
N ILE A 715 -13.76 48.65 5.77
CA ILE A 715 -14.84 47.69 6.07
C ILE A 715 -14.98 46.66 4.94
N VAL A 716 -14.92 47.10 3.68
CA VAL A 716 -14.93 46.19 2.52
C VAL A 716 -13.75 45.22 2.59
N LYS A 717 -12.55 45.72 2.91
CA LYS A 717 -11.36 44.88 3.08
C LYS A 717 -11.49 43.89 4.23
N LEU A 718 -12.08 44.26 5.37
CA LEU A 718 -12.39 43.31 6.45
C LEU A 718 -13.28 42.15 5.98
N ILE A 719 -14.31 42.46 5.17
CA ILE A 719 -15.27 41.47 4.68
C ILE A 719 -14.61 40.52 3.66
N ILE A 720 -13.76 41.04 2.78
CA ILE A 720 -13.16 40.27 1.67
C ILE A 720 -11.86 39.57 2.09
N ASP A 721 -11.05 40.22 2.94
CA ASP A 721 -9.73 39.75 3.39
C ASP A 721 -9.55 40.04 4.89
N SER A 722 -10.23 39.23 5.69
CA SER A 722 -10.23 39.32 7.15
C SER A 722 -8.85 39.04 7.76
N THR A 723 -8.02 38.24 7.07
CA THR A 723 -6.67 37.85 7.44
C THR A 723 -5.68 39.00 7.39
N PHE A 724 -5.78 39.87 6.38
CA PHE A 724 -4.87 41.00 6.23
C PHE A 724 -5.16 42.16 7.20
N MET A 725 -6.43 42.34 7.59
CA MET A 725 -6.86 43.47 8.43
C MET A 725 -6.68 43.26 9.93
N LEU A 726 -6.48 42.01 10.36
CA LEU A 726 -6.40 41.64 11.77
C LEU A 726 -5.17 40.75 12.06
N PRO A 727 -3.95 41.20 11.70
CA PRO A 727 -2.73 40.38 11.82
C PRO A 727 -2.34 40.06 13.28
N ASP A 728 -2.83 40.85 14.24
CA ASP A 728 -2.46 40.76 15.65
C ASP A 728 -3.36 39.79 16.46
N ILE A 729 -4.34 39.15 15.81
CA ILE A 729 -5.18 38.14 16.46
C ILE A 729 -4.41 36.81 16.50
N ASN A 730 -3.85 36.49 17.67
CA ASN A 730 -3.13 35.23 17.90
C ASN A 730 -4.05 34.00 18.02
N SER A 731 -5.37 34.22 18.21
CA SER A 731 -6.37 33.16 18.36
C SER A 731 -6.89 32.72 16.99
N ARG A 732 -6.41 31.56 16.52
CA ARG A 732 -6.86 30.92 15.28
C ARG A 732 -8.39 30.73 15.23
N THR A 733 -9.00 30.43 16.37
CA THR A 733 -10.45 30.17 16.47
C THR A 733 -11.30 31.42 16.24
N ASP A 734 -10.79 32.61 16.57
CA ASP A 734 -11.55 33.86 16.39
C ASP A 734 -11.45 34.39 14.97
N LEU A 735 -10.29 34.21 14.32
CA LEU A 735 -10.13 34.51 12.90
C LEU A 735 -11.02 33.62 12.03
N ASP A 736 -11.12 32.32 12.35
CA ASP A 736 -12.00 31.38 11.66
C ASP A 736 -13.48 31.77 11.77
N LYS A 737 -13.93 32.25 12.94
CA LYS A 737 -15.31 32.75 13.11
C LYS A 737 -15.59 33.98 12.24
N ILE A 738 -14.66 34.95 12.21
CA ILE A 738 -14.77 36.16 11.37
C ILE A 738 -14.80 35.76 9.89
N GLN A 739 -13.92 34.84 9.48
CA GLN A 739 -13.84 34.37 8.11
C GLN A 739 -15.13 33.64 7.70
N LYS A 740 -15.68 32.79 8.56
CA LYS A 740 -16.93 32.08 8.29
C LYS A 740 -18.11 33.05 8.13
N MET A 741 -18.24 34.03 9.02
CA MET A 741 -19.33 35.02 8.97
C MET A 741 -19.22 35.96 7.77
N SER A 742 -18.02 36.44 7.45
CA SER A 742 -17.81 37.29 6.27
C SER A 742 -18.05 36.55 4.96
N THR A 743 -17.66 35.28 4.87
CA THR A 743 -17.92 34.44 3.69
C THR A 743 -19.41 34.14 3.52
N ASP A 744 -20.13 33.84 4.61
CA ASP A 744 -21.58 33.65 4.59
C ASP A 744 -22.31 34.94 4.16
N MET A 745 -21.82 36.10 4.62
CA MET A 745 -22.35 37.40 4.23
C MET A 745 -22.23 37.65 2.72
N CYS A 746 -21.04 37.48 2.13
CA CYS A 746 -20.84 37.65 0.69
C CYS A 746 -21.77 36.75 -0.13
N TYR A 747 -21.91 35.49 0.29
CA TYR A 747 -22.74 34.51 -0.41
C TYR A 747 -24.24 34.83 -0.34
N ARG A 748 -24.76 35.21 0.84
CA ARG A 748 -26.16 35.58 1.00
C ARG A 748 -26.52 36.82 0.19
N LEU A 749 -25.63 37.83 0.16
CA LEU A 749 -25.82 39.01 -0.67
C LEU A 749 -25.79 38.68 -2.17
N HIS A 750 -24.90 37.78 -2.60
CA HIS A 750 -24.87 37.29 -3.98
C HIS A 750 -26.16 36.55 -4.37
N THR A 751 -26.64 35.69 -3.48
CA THR A 751 -27.86 34.91 -3.71
C THR A 751 -29.08 35.83 -3.82
N GLU A 752 -29.18 36.81 -2.92
CA GLU A 752 -30.26 37.81 -2.94
C GLU A 752 -30.24 38.67 -4.20
N ARG A 753 -29.04 39.16 -4.59
CA ARG A 753 -28.86 39.87 -5.86
C ARG A 753 -29.36 39.06 -7.04
N THR A 754 -28.99 37.78 -7.12
CA THR A 754 -29.43 36.91 -8.23
C THR A 754 -30.95 36.70 -8.22
N CYS A 755 -31.55 36.54 -7.05
CA CYS A 755 -33.01 36.40 -6.90
C CYS A 755 -33.75 37.66 -7.38
N ILE A 756 -33.27 38.85 -7.00
CA ILE A 756 -33.87 40.12 -7.44
C ILE A 756 -33.74 40.28 -8.96
N LEU A 757 -32.55 40.01 -9.51
CA LEU A 757 -32.30 40.13 -10.96
C LEU A 757 -33.06 39.11 -11.82
N GLN A 758 -33.53 38.01 -11.24
CA GLN A 758 -34.38 37.04 -11.94
C GLN A 758 -35.86 37.45 -11.95
N LYS A 759 -36.26 38.36 -11.06
CA LYS A 759 -37.64 38.87 -10.93
C LYS A 759 -37.85 40.20 -11.65
N SER A 760 -36.78 40.98 -11.85
CA SER A 760 -36.73 42.20 -12.68
C SER A 760 -36.52 41.85 -14.14
#